data_AF-C4LUA8-F1
#
_entry.id   AF-C4LUA8-F1
#
_cell.length_a   1.000
_cell.length_b   1.000
_cell.length_c   1.000
_cell.angle_alpha   90.00
_cell.angle_beta   90.00
_cell.angle_gamma   90.00
#
_symmetry.space_group_name_H-M   'P 1'
#
loop_
_entity.id
_entity.type
_entity.pdbx_description
1 polymer ?
#
loop_
_entity_poly.entity_id
_entity_poly.type
_entity_poly.pdbx_seq_one_letter_code
_entity_poly.pdbx_strand_id
1 'polypeptide(L)'
;MSQLDNDSIYHLVEYLNNEKEAFMVKGINKKYNDIYNKFEYNPFSVSSTDLFPRMKKQCLYNKKDKQLEGMDQYIYCYVVGYKVVSQSKENNVIFKKVRLGKHDHDKMPINYIPPGIQELGKSCYYYAANTEINLPTTITKIGYDCFYYNLFKSIDLSHVLQIDVGAFNICNELSAVTLSGYLKNIPSYCFESCKSLLEMDLRYIEQIGDCAFNECTSLSSITISTNLKDVSYSAFKKCFSLQHIDGCGMKVFHPSISSLFFDVLQKNGICCDGEIHYIREDKNYFNSLIPLGVNIIEQSVFLNDCITSVSIPSSVHMLSEHSFDSCRHLKEVILPNNLTSLPTCCFNKCFALEKINLENLISIGRNCFNCCKQLKEIHLDSATDLKHGCFDRCDQLSKVILNSCIERFPKECFSGSRGLKEITMNNIKVIEDSSFMGCSELETIDISQCISIGKCCFMNCTKLTSIQFNSQLIQLEESIFENCGFIQISLPSTLRSLNNNVFKNCTSLKSIDIQMVTQLGNNCFENCSSLSNVKLSNELKILSVQCFKNCSQLRDIQLPSSLEVLQDDCFDKCTSLTNITIPSHLKVLSRNVGLDKGLVELKLFSSLKTIQKGCCLSWKQLKKVIGLKVLEKIEQSAFENCEELESIEFNPTLQFIGRRAFYNCKKITHVYIPNNTIVEEEAFMNCSGIQEIIIGEHCHIPRNCFRNCGTIKEVIIHDWVDFDEKAFVHCTIQSIKSPCNVLNGKIPYWMSVIASKNNIECSVIEYTRYDRMCYGSNIPIQCSQLGNRVFNSCNNSLIILPTMITKIGAQCFNHCKKLKEIRFNKILEDKIDAPSTITKVPF
;
A
#
# COMPACT_ATOMS: atom_id res chain seq x y z
N MET A 1 50.72 -20.35 -45.37
CA MET A 1 51.08 -21.41 -44.41
C MET A 1 51.94 -22.53 -45.01
N SER A 2 52.61 -22.35 -46.16
CA SER A 2 53.55 -23.35 -46.73
C SER A 2 55.00 -23.26 -46.21
N GLN A 3 55.26 -22.40 -45.21
CA GLN A 3 56.60 -22.06 -44.71
C GLN A 3 56.86 -22.44 -43.24
N LEU A 4 55.89 -23.00 -42.51
CA LEU A 4 56.13 -23.45 -41.13
C LEU A 4 56.81 -24.82 -41.14
N ASP A 5 57.96 -24.91 -40.48
CA ASP A 5 58.70 -26.16 -40.26
C ASP A 5 58.01 -27.06 -39.22
N ASN A 6 58.48 -28.29 -39.09
CA ASN A 6 57.83 -29.29 -38.24
C ASN A 6 57.92 -28.95 -36.74
N ASP A 7 58.93 -28.17 -36.32
CA ASP A 7 59.14 -27.82 -34.91
C ASP A 7 58.25 -26.64 -34.49
N SER A 8 58.06 -25.65 -35.38
CA SER A 8 57.08 -24.57 -35.17
C SER A 8 55.65 -25.11 -35.07
N ILE A 9 55.30 -26.11 -35.89
CA ILE A 9 53.99 -26.77 -35.81
C ILE A 9 53.88 -27.66 -34.57
N TYR A 10 54.96 -28.30 -34.12
CA TYR A 10 54.96 -29.04 -32.86
C TYR A 10 54.62 -28.11 -31.68
N HIS A 11 55.28 -26.97 -31.56
CA HIS A 11 54.95 -25.99 -30.52
C HIS A 11 53.55 -25.40 -30.71
N LEU A 12 53.11 -25.13 -31.94
CA LEU A 12 51.74 -24.67 -32.20
C LEU A 12 50.70 -25.63 -31.61
N VAL A 13 50.90 -26.95 -31.78
CA VAL A 13 50.01 -27.98 -31.25
C VAL A 13 49.96 -27.96 -29.72
N GLU A 14 51.05 -27.60 -29.03
CA GLU A 14 51.07 -27.43 -27.57
C GLU A 14 50.19 -26.26 -27.08
N TYR A 15 49.93 -25.26 -27.93
CA TYR A 15 49.12 -24.08 -27.61
C TYR A 15 47.66 -24.15 -28.09
N LEU A 16 47.24 -25.25 -28.72
CA LEU A 16 45.85 -25.41 -29.16
C LEU A 16 44.93 -25.64 -27.95
N ASN A 17 43.70 -25.14 -28.03
CA ASN A 17 42.79 -25.19 -26.89
C ASN A 17 41.99 -26.51 -26.82
N ASN A 18 41.77 -27.18 -27.95
CA ASN A 18 40.89 -28.35 -28.03
C ASN A 18 41.14 -29.21 -29.28
N GLU A 19 40.54 -30.41 -29.30
CA GLU A 19 40.63 -31.35 -30.41
C GLU A 19 40.17 -30.79 -31.75
N LYS A 20 39.14 -29.93 -31.79
CA LYS A 20 38.61 -29.39 -33.06
C LYS A 20 39.65 -28.51 -33.74
N GLU A 21 40.33 -27.65 -32.98
CA GLU A 21 41.43 -26.83 -33.48
C GLU A 21 42.57 -27.70 -34.03
N ALA A 22 42.91 -28.77 -33.32
CA ALA A 22 43.93 -29.71 -33.77
C ALA A 22 43.53 -30.48 -35.03
N PHE A 23 42.28 -30.92 -35.17
CA PHE A 23 41.79 -31.54 -36.41
C PHE A 23 41.80 -30.55 -37.59
N MET A 24 41.51 -29.27 -37.37
CA MET A 24 41.66 -28.23 -38.40
C MET A 24 43.12 -28.09 -38.83
N VAL A 25 44.06 -28.00 -37.88
CA VAL A 25 45.51 -27.94 -38.18
C VAL A 25 46.00 -29.19 -38.91
N LYS A 26 45.53 -30.37 -38.50
CA LYS A 26 45.82 -31.66 -39.13
C LYS A 26 45.26 -31.76 -40.56
N GLY A 27 44.09 -31.18 -40.81
CA GLY A 27 43.42 -31.16 -42.12
C GLY A 27 44.02 -30.19 -43.14
N ILE A 28 44.77 -29.18 -42.70
CA ILE A 28 45.38 -28.15 -43.58
C ILE A 28 46.47 -28.74 -44.49
N ASN A 29 47.27 -29.70 -44.03
CA ASN A 29 48.31 -30.33 -44.85
C ASN A 29 48.68 -31.73 -44.34
N LYS A 30 48.65 -32.74 -45.23
CA LYS A 30 48.99 -34.13 -44.91
C LYS A 30 50.40 -34.31 -44.34
N LYS A 31 51.36 -33.42 -44.66
CA LYS A 31 52.73 -33.42 -44.12
C LYS A 31 52.77 -33.32 -42.59
N TYR A 32 51.76 -32.69 -41.97
CA TYR A 32 51.73 -32.46 -40.52
C TYR A 32 51.07 -33.60 -39.73
N ASN A 33 50.56 -34.63 -40.41
CA ASN A 33 49.94 -35.79 -39.74
C ASN A 33 50.92 -36.50 -38.79
N ASP A 34 52.18 -36.63 -39.19
CA ASP A 34 53.19 -37.38 -38.42
C ASP A 34 53.68 -36.61 -37.18
N ILE A 35 53.41 -35.30 -37.07
CA ILE A 35 53.80 -34.49 -35.91
C ILE A 35 53.04 -34.93 -34.66
N TYR A 36 51.76 -35.27 -34.81
CA TYR A 36 50.92 -35.75 -33.71
C TYR A 36 51.41 -37.10 -33.14
N ASN A 37 52.13 -37.90 -33.94
CA ASN A 37 52.74 -39.15 -33.48
C ASN A 37 53.97 -38.91 -32.58
N LYS A 38 54.50 -37.69 -32.50
CA LYS A 38 55.64 -37.36 -31.64
C LYS A 38 55.25 -37.07 -30.19
N PHE A 39 53.95 -36.88 -29.92
CA PHE A 39 53.47 -36.57 -28.58
C PHE A 39 53.25 -37.84 -27.75
N GLU A 40 53.99 -37.95 -26.65
CA GLU A 40 53.79 -39.00 -25.64
C GLU A 40 52.68 -38.65 -24.63
N TYR A 41 52.15 -37.42 -24.70
CA TYR A 41 51.09 -36.89 -23.84
C TYR A 41 50.16 -35.94 -24.60
N ASN A 42 48.93 -35.73 -24.12
CA ASN A 42 48.00 -34.78 -24.73
C ASN A 42 48.23 -33.33 -24.17
N PRO A 43 48.50 -32.34 -25.03
CA PRO A 43 48.70 -30.95 -24.61
C PRO A 43 47.40 -30.22 -24.21
N PHE A 44 46.25 -30.73 -24.64
CA PHE A 44 44.91 -30.22 -24.29
C PHE A 44 43.94 -31.40 -24.05
N SER A 45 42.73 -31.12 -23.55
CA SER A 45 41.73 -32.16 -23.27
C SER A 45 41.34 -32.93 -24.53
N VAL A 46 41.35 -34.27 -24.45
CA VAL A 46 41.03 -35.18 -25.55
C VAL A 46 39.95 -36.19 -25.16
N SER A 47 39.19 -36.64 -26.15
CA SER A 47 38.09 -37.61 -26.00
C SER A 47 38.46 -39.03 -26.44
N SER A 48 39.52 -39.18 -27.26
CA SER A 48 40.09 -40.48 -27.67
C SER A 48 41.61 -40.39 -27.91
N THR A 49 42.24 -41.53 -28.21
CA THR A 49 43.67 -41.61 -28.59
C THR A 49 43.93 -41.37 -30.08
N ASP A 50 42.88 -41.16 -30.89
CA ASP A 50 43.00 -41.08 -32.37
C ASP A 50 43.86 -39.91 -32.84
N LEU A 51 43.82 -38.81 -32.08
CA LEU A 51 44.59 -37.62 -32.38
C LEU A 51 46.07 -37.79 -32.03
N PHE A 52 46.38 -38.48 -30.92
CA PHE A 52 47.73 -38.70 -30.40
C PHE A 52 47.98 -40.20 -30.16
N PRO A 53 48.21 -41.00 -31.23
CA PRO A 53 48.18 -42.45 -31.14
C PRO A 53 49.39 -43.07 -30.42
N ARG A 54 50.47 -42.31 -30.17
CA ARG A 54 51.62 -42.74 -29.37
C ARG A 54 51.59 -42.22 -27.93
N MET A 55 50.48 -41.62 -27.50
CA MET A 55 50.32 -41.12 -26.14
C MET A 55 50.36 -42.28 -25.13
N LYS A 56 51.25 -42.14 -24.14
CA LYS A 56 51.38 -43.05 -23.01
C LYS A 56 50.99 -42.40 -21.69
N LYS A 57 51.06 -41.07 -21.60
CA LYS A 57 50.68 -40.29 -20.43
C LYS A 57 49.49 -39.42 -20.75
N GLN A 58 48.39 -39.55 -20.01
CA GLN A 58 47.23 -38.69 -20.21
C GLN A 58 47.21 -37.53 -19.21
N CYS A 59 47.27 -36.30 -19.71
CA CYS A 59 47.01 -35.08 -18.94
C CYS A 59 45.50 -34.78 -18.89
N LEU A 60 44.92 -34.72 -17.69
CA LEU A 60 43.53 -34.36 -17.46
C LEU A 60 43.47 -32.89 -17.01
N TYR A 61 42.91 -32.01 -17.84
CA TYR A 61 42.90 -30.56 -17.62
C TYR A 61 41.61 -30.07 -16.95
N ASN A 62 40.56 -30.88 -16.91
CA ASN A 62 39.33 -30.57 -16.19
C ASN A 62 38.66 -31.82 -15.60
N LYS A 63 37.72 -31.64 -14.66
CA LYS A 63 36.99 -32.73 -13.98
C LYS A 63 36.11 -33.58 -14.91
N LYS A 64 35.78 -33.09 -16.10
CA LYS A 64 34.93 -33.77 -17.09
C LYS A 64 35.74 -34.59 -18.08
N ASP A 65 37.08 -34.44 -18.10
CA ASP A 65 37.94 -35.24 -18.97
C ASP A 65 37.83 -36.71 -18.60
N LYS A 66 37.51 -37.54 -19.61
CA LYS A 66 37.38 -38.97 -19.43
C LYS A 66 38.77 -39.61 -19.40
N GLN A 67 39.02 -40.47 -18.42
CA GLN A 67 40.22 -41.32 -18.41
C GLN A 67 40.14 -42.32 -19.57
N LEU A 68 41.17 -42.33 -20.41
CA LEU A 68 41.31 -43.25 -21.53
C LEU A 68 42.00 -44.54 -21.06
N GLU A 69 41.55 -45.68 -21.56
CA GLU A 69 42.13 -46.98 -21.22
C GLU A 69 43.51 -47.17 -21.88
N GLY A 70 44.40 -47.94 -21.23
CA GLY A 70 45.71 -48.30 -21.79
C GLY A 70 46.82 -47.26 -21.60
N MET A 71 46.67 -46.29 -20.69
CA MET A 71 47.70 -45.30 -20.38
C MET A 71 48.67 -45.79 -19.30
N ASP A 72 49.96 -45.53 -19.48
CA ASP A 72 51.01 -45.82 -18.50
C ASP A 72 50.93 -44.89 -17.28
N GLN A 73 50.42 -43.66 -17.45
CA GLN A 73 50.32 -42.67 -16.38
C GLN A 73 49.19 -41.66 -16.61
N TYR A 74 48.48 -41.27 -15.54
CA TYR A 74 47.48 -40.21 -15.55
C TYR A 74 47.98 -38.99 -14.76
N ILE A 75 47.97 -37.81 -15.39
CA ILE A 75 48.46 -36.55 -14.82
C ILE A 75 47.29 -35.59 -14.67
N TYR A 76 46.85 -35.35 -13.44
CA TYR A 76 45.79 -34.40 -13.12
C TYR A 76 46.36 -32.99 -13.07
N CYS A 77 46.06 -32.20 -14.11
CA CYS A 77 46.50 -30.81 -14.27
C CYS A 77 45.52 -29.79 -13.64
N TYR A 78 44.27 -30.19 -13.37
CA TYR A 78 43.29 -29.39 -12.62
C TYR A 78 43.45 -29.56 -11.11
N VAL A 79 42.83 -28.66 -10.34
CA VAL A 79 42.91 -28.68 -8.88
C VAL A 79 42.13 -29.85 -8.29
N VAL A 80 42.82 -30.71 -7.54
CA VAL A 80 42.27 -31.87 -6.84
C VAL A 80 42.34 -31.64 -5.33
N GLY A 81 41.28 -31.99 -4.60
CA GLY A 81 41.27 -31.87 -3.13
C GLY A 81 42.10 -32.96 -2.45
N TYR A 82 42.75 -32.62 -1.34
CA TYR A 82 43.66 -33.51 -0.60
C TYR A 82 43.02 -34.86 -0.26
N LYS A 83 41.74 -34.89 0.15
CA LYS A 83 41.01 -36.15 0.38
C LYS A 83 41.15 -37.15 -0.78
N VAL A 84 41.00 -36.71 -2.02
CA VAL A 84 41.08 -37.59 -3.21
C VAL A 84 42.50 -38.13 -3.38
N VAL A 85 43.50 -37.27 -3.17
CA VAL A 85 44.91 -37.65 -3.25
C VAL A 85 45.27 -38.66 -2.17
N SER A 86 44.84 -38.43 -0.91
CA SER A 86 45.08 -39.34 0.21
C SER A 86 44.42 -40.71 0.08
N GLN A 87 43.38 -40.82 -0.76
CA GLN A 87 42.64 -42.06 -1.02
C GLN A 87 43.12 -42.79 -2.28
N SER A 88 43.91 -42.15 -3.13
CA SER A 88 44.46 -42.79 -4.33
C SER A 88 45.54 -43.79 -3.95
N LYS A 89 45.37 -45.05 -4.39
CA LYS A 89 46.32 -46.16 -4.16
C LYS A 89 47.14 -46.49 -5.41
N GLU A 90 46.98 -45.71 -6.47
CA GLU A 90 47.49 -46.00 -7.81
C GLU A 90 48.84 -45.31 -8.06
N ASN A 91 49.90 -46.10 -8.21
CA ASN A 91 51.26 -45.59 -8.45
C ASN A 91 51.44 -44.92 -9.83
N ASN A 92 50.48 -45.08 -10.74
CA ASN A 92 50.47 -44.48 -12.07
C ASN A 92 49.70 -43.14 -12.13
N VAL A 93 49.36 -42.51 -10.99
CA VAL A 93 48.67 -41.22 -10.96
C VAL A 93 49.55 -40.10 -10.37
N ILE A 94 49.63 -38.96 -11.07
CA ILE A 94 50.31 -37.74 -10.61
C ILE A 94 49.30 -36.61 -10.48
N PHE A 95 49.27 -35.95 -9.33
CA PHE A 95 48.49 -34.74 -9.11
C PHE A 95 49.41 -33.52 -9.13
N LYS A 96 49.27 -32.64 -10.14
CA LYS A 96 50.11 -31.43 -10.26
C LYS A 96 49.66 -30.28 -9.34
N LYS A 97 48.36 -30.25 -8.99
CA LYS A 97 47.75 -29.19 -8.18
C LYS A 97 46.85 -29.79 -7.11
N VAL A 98 47.38 -29.91 -5.90
CA VAL A 98 46.68 -30.43 -4.73
C VAL A 98 46.26 -29.28 -3.82
N ARG A 99 44.98 -29.25 -3.47
CA ARG A 99 44.40 -28.27 -2.54
C ARG A 99 44.07 -28.91 -1.20
N LEU A 100 44.60 -28.33 -0.12
CA LEU A 100 44.15 -28.66 1.23
C LEU A 100 42.87 -27.86 1.55
N GLY A 101 41.76 -28.55 1.82
CA GLY A 101 40.50 -27.91 2.20
C GLY A 101 40.29 -27.91 3.71
N LYS A 102 39.45 -26.98 4.22
CA LYS A 102 39.11 -26.87 5.65
C LYS A 102 38.75 -28.21 6.30
N HIS A 103 37.83 -28.96 5.72
CA HIS A 103 37.37 -30.23 6.30
C HIS A 103 38.50 -31.28 6.44
N ASP A 104 39.51 -31.24 5.56
CA ASP A 104 40.65 -32.14 5.63
C ASP A 104 41.66 -31.64 6.67
N HIS A 105 41.88 -30.33 6.75
CA HIS A 105 42.73 -29.70 7.77
C HIS A 105 42.15 -29.83 9.19
N ASP A 106 40.83 -29.69 9.40
CA ASP A 106 40.19 -29.79 10.73
C ASP A 106 40.43 -31.15 11.43
N LYS A 107 40.94 -32.15 10.69
CA LYS A 107 41.33 -33.48 11.20
C LYS A 107 42.82 -33.63 11.48
N MET A 108 43.60 -32.56 11.29
CA MET A 108 45.04 -32.50 11.40
C MET A 108 45.44 -31.53 12.52
N PRO A 109 46.70 -31.62 13.03
CA PRO A 109 47.23 -30.59 13.91
C PRO A 109 47.23 -29.21 13.25
N ILE A 110 46.93 -28.18 14.03
CA ILE A 110 46.65 -26.81 13.56
C ILE A 110 47.82 -26.15 12.81
N ASN A 111 49.08 -26.58 13.03
CA ASN A 111 50.28 -26.06 12.38
C ASN A 111 50.81 -26.97 11.25
N TYR A 112 50.10 -28.05 10.90
CA TYR A 112 50.58 -29.06 9.96
C TYR A 112 50.05 -28.82 8.54
N ILE A 113 50.96 -28.88 7.55
CA ILE A 113 50.65 -28.89 6.12
C ILE A 113 51.26 -30.18 5.52
N PRO A 114 50.46 -31.07 4.91
CA PRO A 114 50.98 -32.26 4.24
C PRO A 114 51.99 -31.91 3.12
N PRO A 115 53.00 -32.77 2.85
CA PRO A 115 53.90 -32.56 1.73
C PRO A 115 53.15 -32.63 0.39
N GLY A 116 53.55 -31.81 -0.57
CA GLY A 116 53.00 -31.83 -1.93
C GLY A 116 51.69 -31.06 -2.12
N ILE A 117 51.27 -30.24 -1.16
CA ILE A 117 50.15 -29.29 -1.33
C ILE A 117 50.64 -28.06 -2.11
N GLN A 118 49.83 -27.59 -3.08
CA GLN A 118 50.09 -26.36 -3.84
C GLN A 118 49.11 -25.23 -3.52
N GLU A 119 47.90 -25.54 -3.06
CA GLU A 119 46.89 -24.53 -2.74
C GLU A 119 46.29 -24.76 -1.34
N LEU A 120 46.22 -23.69 -0.53
CA LEU A 120 45.37 -23.69 0.65
C LEU A 120 43.97 -23.21 0.25
N GLY A 121 42.96 -24.03 0.53
CA GLY A 121 41.58 -23.76 0.15
C GLY A 121 40.90 -22.68 0.99
N LYS A 122 39.68 -22.33 0.59
CA LYS A 122 38.82 -21.42 1.35
C LYS A 122 38.71 -21.87 2.81
N SER A 123 38.95 -20.94 3.73
CA SER A 123 38.79 -21.10 5.18
C SER A 123 39.62 -22.26 5.77
N CYS A 124 40.73 -22.66 5.13
CA CYS A 124 41.50 -23.83 5.53
C CYS A 124 41.93 -23.80 7.00
N TYR A 125 42.39 -22.65 7.48
CA TYR A 125 42.85 -22.36 8.84
C TYR A 125 41.94 -21.31 9.55
N TYR A 126 40.66 -21.30 9.20
CA TYR A 126 39.68 -20.36 9.77
C TYR A 126 39.49 -20.60 11.28
N TYR A 127 39.83 -19.61 12.11
CA TYR A 127 39.86 -19.68 13.58
C TYR A 127 40.75 -20.81 14.13
N ALA A 128 41.85 -21.14 13.44
CA ALA A 128 42.78 -22.17 13.92
C ALA A 128 43.59 -21.75 15.16
N ALA A 129 43.66 -20.43 15.45
CA ALA A 129 44.43 -19.86 16.56
C ALA A 129 45.92 -20.25 16.56
N ASN A 130 46.50 -20.42 15.36
CA ASN A 130 47.90 -20.79 15.20
C ASN A 130 48.82 -19.70 15.73
N THR A 131 49.78 -20.06 16.59
CA THR A 131 50.82 -19.14 17.08
C THR A 131 52.05 -19.12 16.17
N GLU A 132 52.19 -20.11 15.28
CA GLU A 132 53.25 -20.22 14.27
C GLU A 132 52.75 -21.04 13.08
N ILE A 133 53.21 -20.71 11.87
CA ILE A 133 52.99 -21.56 10.69
C ILE A 133 54.14 -21.40 9.70
N ASN A 134 54.66 -22.52 9.21
CA ASN A 134 55.70 -22.54 8.19
C ASN A 134 55.08 -23.02 6.88
N LEU A 135 55.00 -22.14 5.88
CA LEU A 135 54.48 -22.49 4.55
C LEU A 135 55.56 -23.22 3.74
N PRO A 136 55.32 -24.46 3.30
CA PRO A 136 56.24 -25.15 2.37
C PRO A 136 56.31 -24.39 1.04
N THR A 137 57.50 -24.37 0.41
CA THR A 137 57.74 -23.69 -0.87
C THR A 137 56.86 -24.18 -2.03
N THR A 138 56.18 -25.33 -1.87
CA THR A 138 55.20 -25.85 -2.83
C THR A 138 53.90 -25.05 -2.84
N ILE A 139 53.57 -24.30 -1.78
CA ILE A 139 52.33 -23.51 -1.67
C ILE A 139 52.42 -22.27 -2.56
N THR A 140 51.62 -22.24 -3.62
CA THR A 140 51.61 -21.13 -4.58
C THR A 140 50.34 -20.29 -4.47
N LYS A 141 49.30 -20.77 -3.78
CA LYS A 141 48.02 -20.06 -3.62
C LYS A 141 47.43 -20.17 -2.21
N ILE A 142 46.92 -19.05 -1.71
CA ILE A 142 46.17 -18.95 -0.45
C ILE A 142 44.72 -18.53 -0.74
N GLY A 143 43.77 -19.33 -0.27
CA GLY A 143 42.35 -19.16 -0.53
C GLY A 143 41.64 -18.13 0.36
N TYR A 144 40.37 -17.89 0.02
CA TYR A 144 39.48 -16.95 0.71
C TYR A 144 39.39 -17.23 2.22
N ASP A 145 39.55 -16.21 3.07
CA ASP A 145 39.53 -16.32 4.54
C ASP A 145 40.42 -17.46 5.10
N CYS A 146 41.48 -17.85 4.39
CA CYS A 146 42.24 -19.05 4.73
C CYS A 146 42.75 -19.01 6.16
N PHE A 147 43.36 -17.90 6.58
CA PHE A 147 43.92 -17.68 7.91
C PHE A 147 43.11 -16.68 8.73
N TYR A 148 41.81 -16.55 8.51
CA TYR A 148 40.97 -15.67 9.32
C TYR A 148 41.12 -15.98 10.82
N TYR A 149 41.37 -14.96 11.65
CA TYR A 149 41.55 -15.05 13.10
C TYR A 149 42.64 -16.07 13.52
N ASN A 150 43.90 -15.77 13.19
CA ASN A 150 45.07 -16.52 13.68
C ASN A 150 46.00 -15.64 14.52
N LEU A 151 46.91 -16.28 15.28
CA LEU A 151 47.73 -15.66 16.34
C LEU A 151 49.23 -15.67 16.03
N PHE A 152 49.63 -15.98 14.80
CA PHE A 152 51.05 -16.04 14.42
C PHE A 152 51.59 -14.63 14.20
N LYS A 153 52.84 -14.42 14.61
CA LYS A 153 53.48 -13.09 14.58
C LYS A 153 54.07 -12.72 13.23
N SER A 154 54.42 -13.71 12.42
CA SER A 154 55.04 -13.50 11.12
C SER A 154 54.63 -14.57 10.11
N ILE A 155 54.61 -14.22 8.83
CA ILE A 155 54.42 -15.18 7.75
C ILE A 155 55.27 -14.83 6.52
N ASP A 156 55.90 -15.87 5.95
CA ASP A 156 56.68 -15.75 4.72
C ASP A 156 55.86 -16.21 3.50
N LEU A 157 55.54 -15.27 2.61
CA LEU A 157 54.79 -15.46 1.37
C LEU A 157 55.67 -15.23 0.13
N SER A 158 57.01 -15.25 0.28
CA SER A 158 57.99 -14.97 -0.79
C SER A 158 57.82 -15.83 -2.05
N HIS A 159 57.22 -17.02 -1.94
CA HIS A 159 56.99 -17.97 -3.02
C HIS A 159 55.51 -18.07 -3.46
N VAL A 160 54.60 -17.36 -2.78
CA VAL A 160 53.16 -17.39 -3.06
C VAL A 160 52.86 -16.49 -4.27
N LEU A 161 52.10 -17.01 -5.24
CA LEU A 161 51.75 -16.31 -6.48
C LEU A 161 50.36 -15.66 -6.42
N GLN A 162 49.46 -16.20 -5.60
CA GLN A 162 48.09 -15.70 -5.47
C GLN A 162 47.59 -15.76 -4.03
N ILE A 163 46.93 -14.68 -3.61
CA ILE A 163 46.18 -14.57 -2.36
C ILE A 163 44.74 -14.18 -2.72
N ASP A 164 43.75 -14.75 -2.04
CA ASP A 164 42.33 -14.41 -2.23
C ASP A 164 41.81 -13.52 -1.06
N VAL A 165 40.61 -12.95 -1.23
CA VAL A 165 39.94 -12.02 -0.30
C VAL A 165 39.94 -12.53 1.15
N GLY A 166 40.25 -11.64 2.09
CA GLY A 166 40.17 -11.91 3.53
C GLY A 166 41.18 -12.93 4.08
N ALA A 167 42.18 -13.36 3.28
CA ALA A 167 43.07 -14.45 3.61
C ALA A 167 43.73 -14.36 5.00
N PHE A 168 44.01 -13.16 5.52
CA PHE A 168 44.63 -12.92 6.83
C PHE A 168 43.80 -11.97 7.71
N ASN A 169 42.49 -11.88 7.49
CA ASN A 169 41.62 -10.97 8.24
C ASN A 169 41.59 -11.32 9.75
N ILE A 170 41.64 -10.30 10.61
CA ILE A 170 41.67 -10.39 12.08
C ILE A 170 42.85 -11.21 12.62
N CYS A 171 43.98 -11.26 11.90
CA CYS A 171 45.24 -11.76 12.44
C CYS A 171 45.90 -10.69 13.31
N ASN A 172 45.31 -10.36 14.46
CA ASN A 172 45.70 -9.22 15.30
C ASN A 172 47.17 -9.24 15.75
N GLU A 173 47.76 -10.43 15.93
CA GLU A 173 49.16 -10.62 16.37
C GLU A 173 50.18 -10.55 15.23
N LEU A 174 49.71 -10.55 13.97
CA LEU A 174 50.57 -10.54 12.79
C LEU A 174 51.31 -9.21 12.69
N SER A 175 52.63 -9.26 12.91
CA SER A 175 53.52 -8.10 12.97
C SER A 175 54.43 -7.95 11.75
N ALA A 176 54.73 -9.05 11.04
CA ALA A 176 55.62 -9.07 9.88
C ALA A 176 55.10 -9.99 8.76
N VAL A 177 55.14 -9.49 7.52
CA VAL A 177 54.72 -10.24 6.32
C VAL A 177 55.77 -10.05 5.22
N THR A 178 56.32 -11.15 4.70
CA THR A 178 57.21 -11.10 3.54
C THR A 178 56.41 -11.44 2.29
N LEU A 179 56.33 -10.54 1.29
CA LEU A 179 55.58 -10.78 0.05
C LEU A 179 56.48 -11.27 -1.09
N SER A 180 55.88 -12.05 -2.00
CA SER A 180 56.48 -12.46 -3.27
C SER A 180 56.57 -11.29 -4.26
N GLY A 181 57.69 -11.19 -4.97
CA GLY A 181 57.84 -10.23 -6.09
C GLY A 181 56.97 -10.53 -7.31
N TYR A 182 56.32 -11.70 -7.35
CA TYR A 182 55.37 -12.08 -8.40
C TYR A 182 53.92 -11.77 -8.04
N LEU A 183 53.63 -11.45 -6.78
CA LEU A 183 52.28 -11.10 -6.35
C LEU A 183 51.94 -9.70 -6.85
N LYS A 184 50.80 -9.56 -7.56
CA LYS A 184 50.40 -8.29 -8.19
C LYS A 184 49.23 -7.59 -7.51
N ASN A 185 48.49 -8.29 -6.67
CA ASN A 185 47.27 -7.77 -6.06
C ASN A 185 47.24 -8.14 -4.57
N ILE A 186 46.87 -7.17 -3.73
CA ILE A 186 46.40 -7.41 -2.37
C ILE A 186 44.87 -7.32 -2.40
N PRO A 187 44.14 -8.45 -2.29
CA PRO A 187 42.68 -8.44 -2.37
C PRO A 187 42.02 -7.66 -1.24
N SER A 188 40.73 -7.38 -1.40
CA SER A 188 39.91 -6.76 -0.36
C SER A 188 39.98 -7.54 0.95
N TYR A 189 39.96 -6.82 2.08
CA TYR A 189 40.00 -7.36 3.44
C TYR A 189 41.20 -8.26 3.79
N CYS A 190 42.21 -8.38 2.91
CA CYS A 190 43.26 -9.39 3.02
C CYS A 190 43.97 -9.36 4.37
N PHE A 191 44.35 -8.18 4.86
CA PHE A 191 45.00 -7.95 6.16
C PHE A 191 44.16 -7.03 7.05
N GLU A 192 42.84 -7.02 6.88
CA GLU A 192 41.97 -6.22 7.73
C GLU A 192 42.13 -6.63 9.20
N SER A 193 42.16 -5.66 10.11
CA SER A 193 42.36 -5.84 11.54
C SER A 193 43.65 -6.58 11.92
N CYS A 194 44.70 -6.54 11.10
CA CYS A 194 46.04 -6.96 11.51
C CYS A 194 46.70 -5.89 12.39
N LYS A 195 46.19 -5.72 13.61
CA LYS A 195 46.50 -4.58 14.49
C LYS A 195 47.96 -4.44 14.88
N SER A 196 48.75 -5.52 14.86
CA SER A 196 50.18 -5.51 15.20
C SER A 196 51.11 -5.30 14.00
N LEU A 197 50.58 -5.23 12.77
CA LEU A 197 51.39 -5.08 11.56
C LEU A 197 52.11 -3.73 11.59
N LEU A 198 53.45 -3.72 11.54
CA LEU A 198 54.25 -2.50 11.72
C LEU A 198 54.65 -1.84 10.40
N GLU A 199 55.04 -2.65 9.43
CA GLU A 199 55.51 -2.22 8.12
C GLU A 199 55.04 -3.18 7.02
N MET A 200 54.96 -2.68 5.79
CA MET A 200 54.58 -3.49 4.63
C MET A 200 55.31 -3.07 3.36
N ASP A 201 56.01 -4.00 2.72
CA ASP A 201 56.68 -3.77 1.44
C ASP A 201 55.75 -4.13 0.27
N LEU A 202 55.24 -3.12 -0.43
CA LEU A 202 54.29 -3.24 -1.53
C LEU A 202 54.90 -2.86 -2.88
N ARG A 203 56.24 -2.82 -3.02
CA ARG A 203 56.91 -2.30 -4.23
C ARG A 203 56.57 -3.03 -5.53
N TYR A 204 56.11 -4.28 -5.46
CA TYR A 204 55.76 -5.11 -6.62
C TYR A 204 54.24 -5.19 -6.88
N ILE A 205 53.43 -4.64 -5.98
CA ILE A 205 51.97 -4.65 -6.05
C ILE A 205 51.47 -3.63 -7.06
N GLU A 206 50.48 -4.02 -7.86
CA GLU A 206 49.82 -3.17 -8.85
C GLU A 206 48.41 -2.74 -8.40
N GLN A 207 47.75 -3.52 -7.53
CA GLN A 207 46.38 -3.28 -7.06
C GLN A 207 46.22 -3.56 -5.56
N ILE A 208 45.48 -2.71 -4.85
CA ILE A 208 45.11 -2.90 -3.44
C ILE A 208 43.59 -2.72 -3.30
N GLY A 209 42.92 -3.80 -2.90
CA GLY A 209 41.46 -3.86 -2.79
C GLY A 209 40.87 -3.13 -1.57
N ASP A 210 39.54 -3.08 -1.54
CA ASP A 210 38.77 -2.44 -0.47
C ASP A 210 39.14 -2.95 0.91
N CYS A 211 39.38 -2.03 1.85
CA CYS A 211 39.69 -2.34 3.24
C CYS A 211 40.85 -3.36 3.42
N ALA A 212 41.75 -3.50 2.43
CA ALA A 212 42.82 -4.49 2.47
C ALA A 212 43.71 -4.43 3.71
N PHE A 213 43.94 -3.23 4.25
CA PHE A 213 44.67 -2.96 5.49
C PHE A 213 43.81 -2.20 6.51
N ASN A 214 42.48 -2.26 6.40
CA ASN A 214 41.59 -1.55 7.31
C ASN A 214 41.87 -1.96 8.77
N GLU A 215 41.89 -1.02 9.72
CA GLU A 215 42.18 -1.29 11.14
C GLU A 215 43.58 -1.88 11.44
N CYS A 216 44.54 -1.75 10.54
CA CYS A 216 45.96 -1.98 10.85
C CYS A 216 46.53 -0.83 11.68
N THR A 217 46.10 -0.70 12.94
CA THR A 217 46.34 0.48 13.77
C THR A 217 47.80 0.75 14.11
N SER A 218 48.68 -0.26 14.05
CA SER A 218 50.14 -0.10 14.30
C SER A 218 50.96 0.10 13.03
N LEU A 219 50.34 0.03 11.84
CA LEU A 219 51.06 0.15 10.57
C LEU A 219 51.58 1.58 10.45
N SER A 220 52.91 1.71 10.48
CA SER A 220 53.60 3.00 10.58
C SER A 220 54.36 3.38 9.32
N SER A 221 54.76 2.37 8.52
CA SER A 221 55.55 2.53 7.31
C SER A 221 55.07 1.61 6.19
N ILE A 222 55.03 2.11 4.96
CA ILE A 222 54.84 1.27 3.76
C ILE A 222 55.86 1.64 2.68
N THR A 223 56.21 0.67 1.85
CA THR A 223 56.97 0.89 0.61
C THR A 223 56.04 0.73 -0.58
N ILE A 224 55.95 1.73 -1.45
CA ILE A 224 55.15 1.70 -2.69
C ILE A 224 56.03 2.13 -3.87
N SER A 225 55.63 1.75 -5.09
CA SER A 225 56.34 2.09 -6.32
C SER A 225 55.39 2.61 -7.40
N THR A 226 55.96 3.09 -8.51
CA THR A 226 55.21 3.57 -9.68
C THR A 226 54.37 2.49 -10.38
N ASN A 227 54.48 1.22 -9.97
CA ASN A 227 53.66 0.13 -10.52
C ASN A 227 52.27 0.06 -9.89
N LEU A 228 52.02 0.75 -8.76
CA LEU A 228 50.74 0.73 -8.06
C LEU A 228 49.72 1.58 -8.83
N LYS A 229 48.81 0.92 -9.53
CA LYS A 229 47.85 1.53 -10.48
C LYS A 229 46.48 1.77 -9.89
N ASP A 230 46.07 0.93 -8.93
CA ASP A 230 44.73 0.96 -8.36
C ASP A 230 44.80 0.73 -6.85
N VAL A 231 44.21 1.64 -6.10
CA VAL A 231 44.13 1.57 -4.64
C VAL A 231 42.73 2.00 -4.27
N SER A 232 42.00 1.15 -3.57
CA SER A 232 40.75 1.56 -2.97
C SER A 232 41.01 2.71 -1.99
N TYR A 233 40.20 3.78 -2.03
CA TYR A 233 40.29 4.87 -1.06
C TYR A 233 40.11 4.38 0.39
N SER A 234 39.49 3.21 0.58
CA SER A 234 39.29 2.55 1.88
C SER A 234 40.42 1.58 2.27
N ALA A 235 41.42 1.35 1.42
CA ALA A 235 42.45 0.33 1.62
C ALA A 235 43.20 0.48 2.96
N PHE A 236 43.56 1.71 3.33
CA PHE A 236 44.29 2.05 4.56
C PHE A 236 43.41 2.74 5.61
N LYS A 237 42.12 2.44 5.59
CA LYS A 237 41.15 2.97 6.54
C LYS A 237 41.55 2.64 7.98
N LYS A 238 41.47 3.61 8.91
CA LYS A 238 41.87 3.46 10.33
C LYS A 238 43.35 3.05 10.56
N CYS A 239 44.24 3.22 9.58
CA CYS A 239 45.69 3.09 9.76
C CYS A 239 46.30 4.35 10.40
N PHE A 240 45.87 4.69 11.61
CA PHE A 240 46.17 5.99 12.23
C PHE A 240 47.65 6.25 12.55
N SER A 241 48.47 5.19 12.61
CA SER A 241 49.91 5.30 12.88
C SER A 241 50.75 5.51 11.62
N LEU A 242 50.15 5.42 10.43
CA LEU A 242 50.88 5.50 9.16
C LEU A 242 51.42 6.91 8.97
N GLN A 243 52.74 7.06 8.94
CA GLN A 243 53.41 8.36 8.81
C GLN A 243 54.52 8.36 7.78
N HIS A 244 55.08 7.19 7.46
CA HIS A 244 56.20 7.05 6.54
C HIS A 244 55.81 6.28 5.27
N ILE A 245 56.14 6.84 4.11
CA ILE A 245 55.94 6.19 2.81
C ILE A 245 57.26 6.25 2.03
N ASP A 246 57.90 5.09 1.83
CA ASP A 246 58.99 4.98 0.87
C ASP A 246 58.40 4.81 -0.54
N GLY A 247 58.39 5.90 -1.31
CA GLY A 247 57.84 5.94 -2.66
C GLY A 247 58.77 5.43 -3.76
N CYS A 248 59.94 4.86 -3.45
CA CYS A 248 60.92 4.40 -4.46
C CYS A 248 61.29 5.47 -5.52
N GLY A 249 61.36 6.75 -5.12
CA GLY A 249 61.64 7.88 -6.01
C GLY A 249 60.41 8.47 -6.72
N MET A 250 59.20 8.03 -6.38
CA MET A 250 57.93 8.55 -6.91
C MET A 250 57.70 10.02 -6.52
N LYS A 251 57.25 10.82 -7.50
CA LYS A 251 56.88 12.23 -7.30
C LYS A 251 55.37 12.48 -7.33
N VAL A 252 54.64 11.69 -8.11
CA VAL A 252 53.19 11.83 -8.31
C VAL A 252 52.53 10.47 -8.10
N PHE A 253 51.44 10.46 -7.34
CA PHE A 253 50.62 9.30 -7.03
C PHE A 253 49.25 9.45 -7.69
N HIS A 254 48.97 8.56 -8.65
CA HIS A 254 47.79 8.63 -9.52
C HIS A 254 46.48 8.05 -8.96
N PRO A 255 46.49 6.99 -8.12
CA PRO A 255 45.24 6.42 -7.61
C PRO A 255 44.43 7.34 -6.70
N SER A 256 43.10 7.22 -6.73
CA SER A 256 42.19 7.91 -5.80
C SER A 256 42.30 7.34 -4.38
N ILE A 257 42.25 8.20 -3.37
CA ILE A 257 42.63 7.85 -1.99
C ILE A 257 41.77 8.56 -0.95
N SER A 258 41.82 8.08 0.30
CA SER A 258 41.25 8.80 1.43
C SER A 258 42.06 10.04 1.79
N SER A 259 41.41 11.02 2.42
CA SER A 259 42.07 12.26 2.83
C SER A 259 43.16 12.04 3.90
N LEU A 260 43.04 11.00 4.74
CA LEU A 260 44.09 10.60 5.67
C LEU A 260 45.35 10.13 4.91
N PHE A 261 45.20 9.27 3.90
CA PHE A 261 46.35 8.79 3.13
C PHE A 261 46.98 9.92 2.30
N PHE A 262 46.16 10.84 1.80
CA PHE A 262 46.63 12.05 1.12
C PHE A 262 47.50 12.93 2.02
N ASP A 263 47.08 13.16 3.27
CA ASP A 263 47.88 13.90 4.26
C ASP A 263 49.25 13.23 4.53
N VAL A 264 49.30 11.89 4.57
CA VAL A 264 50.57 11.15 4.70
C VAL A 264 51.44 11.31 3.45
N LEU A 265 50.89 11.18 2.24
CA LEU A 265 51.65 11.39 0.99
C LEU A 265 52.25 12.79 0.92
N GLN A 266 51.47 13.82 1.25
CA GLN A 266 51.94 15.21 1.26
C GLN A 266 53.10 15.42 2.25
N LYS A 267 53.00 14.87 3.46
CA LYS A 267 54.09 14.92 4.47
C LYS A 267 55.37 14.23 4.01
N ASN A 268 55.26 13.23 3.15
CA ASN A 268 56.38 12.51 2.54
C ASN A 268 56.82 13.13 1.18
N GLY A 269 56.29 14.29 0.79
CA GLY A 269 56.70 15.01 -0.41
C GLY A 269 56.20 14.42 -1.74
N ILE A 270 55.17 13.58 -1.69
CA ILE A 270 54.56 12.94 -2.87
C ILE A 270 53.26 13.67 -3.20
N CYS A 271 53.15 14.20 -4.42
CA CYS A 271 51.92 14.83 -4.91
C CYS A 271 50.89 13.74 -5.29
N CYS A 272 49.60 14.04 -5.20
CA CYS A 272 48.53 13.17 -5.70
C CYS A 272 47.66 13.95 -6.70
N ASP A 273 47.39 13.36 -7.85
CA ASP A 273 46.49 13.88 -8.89
C ASP A 273 45.22 13.03 -9.08
N GLY A 274 45.07 11.95 -8.30
CA GLY A 274 43.83 11.21 -8.16
C GLY A 274 42.79 11.94 -7.29
N GLU A 275 41.55 11.43 -7.27
CA GLU A 275 40.49 12.02 -6.44
C GLU A 275 40.72 11.73 -4.95
N ILE A 276 40.49 12.74 -4.11
CA ILE A 276 40.64 12.65 -2.66
C ILE A 276 39.25 12.56 -2.01
N HIS A 277 38.99 11.41 -1.39
CA HIS A 277 37.72 11.06 -0.76
C HIS A 277 37.79 11.33 0.75
N TYR A 278 36.84 12.10 1.29
CA TYR A 278 36.72 12.35 2.72
C TYR A 278 35.71 11.39 3.34
N ILE A 279 36.20 10.47 4.19
CA ILE A 279 35.39 9.43 4.83
C ILE A 279 35.13 9.69 6.31
N ARG A 280 34.23 8.92 6.93
CA ARG A 280 33.82 9.10 8.35
C ARG A 280 35.00 8.97 9.33
N GLU A 281 35.97 8.14 9.01
CA GLU A 281 37.16 7.92 9.81
C GLU A 281 38.11 9.11 9.75
N ASP A 282 38.22 9.74 8.59
CA ASP A 282 38.98 10.98 8.41
C ASP A 282 38.38 12.09 9.26
N LYS A 283 37.04 12.16 9.34
CA LYS A 283 36.33 13.07 10.26
C LYS A 283 36.65 12.82 11.74
N ASN A 284 36.91 11.58 12.16
CA ASN A 284 37.34 11.34 13.53
C ASN A 284 38.79 11.83 13.77
N TYR A 285 39.60 11.88 12.70
CA TYR A 285 40.99 12.35 12.77
C TYR A 285 41.11 13.88 12.68
N PHE A 286 40.47 14.49 11.68
CA PHE A 286 40.47 15.93 11.43
C PHE A 286 39.37 16.69 12.21
N ASN A 287 38.56 15.98 13.00
CA ASN A 287 37.31 16.50 13.59
C ASN A 287 36.35 17.01 12.49
N SER A 288 35.67 18.13 12.74
CA SER A 288 34.74 18.74 11.79
C SER A 288 35.40 19.60 10.70
N LEU A 289 36.74 19.64 10.64
CA LEU A 289 37.49 20.39 9.62
C LEU A 289 37.73 19.50 8.41
N ILE A 290 37.13 19.85 7.27
CA ILE A 290 37.38 19.15 5.99
C ILE A 290 38.68 19.70 5.39
N PRO A 291 39.72 18.86 5.16
CA PRO A 291 41.01 19.33 4.63
C PRO A 291 40.89 19.96 3.23
N LEU A 292 41.78 20.91 2.92
CA LEU A 292 41.93 21.44 1.57
C LEU A 292 42.42 20.33 0.61
N GLY A 293 41.95 20.35 -0.63
CA GLY A 293 42.30 19.34 -1.65
C GLY A 293 41.30 18.19 -1.75
N VAL A 294 40.45 17.96 -0.75
CA VAL A 294 39.35 16.99 -0.83
C VAL A 294 38.45 17.30 -2.03
N ASN A 295 38.09 16.28 -2.80
CA ASN A 295 37.25 16.39 -3.99
C ASN A 295 35.83 15.85 -3.75
N ILE A 296 35.70 14.81 -2.93
CA ILE A 296 34.45 14.09 -2.69
C ILE A 296 34.23 13.93 -1.18
N ILE A 297 33.03 14.29 -0.69
CA ILE A 297 32.60 13.96 0.67
C ILE A 297 31.70 12.74 0.60
N GLU A 298 32.16 11.64 1.20
CA GLU A 298 31.50 10.36 1.05
C GLU A 298 30.17 10.23 1.82
N GLN A 299 29.49 9.11 1.55
CA GLN A 299 28.18 8.83 2.13
C GLN A 299 28.23 8.81 3.65
N SER A 300 27.26 9.48 4.29
CA SER A 300 27.04 9.43 5.75
C SER A 300 28.23 9.85 6.63
N VAL A 301 29.17 10.65 6.12
CA VAL A 301 30.35 11.11 6.88
C VAL A 301 29.96 11.84 8.16
N PHE A 302 28.99 12.76 8.09
CA PHE A 302 28.46 13.53 9.21
C PHE A 302 27.07 13.04 9.65
N LEU A 303 26.70 11.79 9.36
CA LEU A 303 25.40 11.25 9.77
C LEU A 303 25.23 11.33 11.30
N ASN A 304 24.15 11.99 11.76
CA ASN A 304 23.83 12.25 13.18
C ASN A 304 24.90 13.05 13.96
N ASP A 305 25.65 13.91 13.27
CA ASP A 305 26.70 14.71 13.92
C ASP A 305 26.13 15.88 14.75
N CYS A 306 26.91 16.32 15.74
CA CYS A 306 26.66 17.48 16.58
C CYS A 306 27.32 18.77 16.04
N ILE A 307 27.86 18.76 14.81
CA ILE A 307 28.38 19.97 14.16
C ILE A 307 27.33 21.09 14.12
N THR A 308 27.81 22.32 14.30
CA THR A 308 26.97 23.54 14.30
C THR A 308 27.16 24.39 13.05
N SER A 309 28.30 24.27 12.38
CA SER A 309 28.58 24.91 11.09
C SER A 309 29.61 24.09 10.32
N VAL A 310 29.55 24.14 8.99
CA VAL A 310 30.57 23.52 8.13
C VAL A 310 30.86 24.41 6.91
N SER A 311 32.15 24.54 6.58
CA SER A 311 32.61 25.17 5.35
C SER A 311 33.19 24.10 4.44
N ILE A 312 32.56 23.87 3.28
CA ILE A 312 33.00 22.86 2.32
C ILE A 312 34.05 23.50 1.39
N PRO A 313 35.26 22.92 1.26
CA PRO A 313 36.32 23.47 0.43
C PRO A 313 35.95 23.61 -1.05
N SER A 314 36.52 24.59 -1.75
CA SER A 314 36.27 24.84 -3.17
C SER A 314 36.75 23.74 -4.12
N SER A 315 37.61 22.84 -3.64
CA SER A 315 38.04 21.64 -4.39
C SER A 315 36.98 20.56 -4.46
N VAL A 316 35.96 20.62 -3.59
CA VAL A 316 34.89 19.62 -3.52
C VAL A 316 33.93 19.84 -4.68
N HIS A 317 33.76 18.85 -5.55
CA HIS A 317 32.79 18.87 -6.64
C HIS A 317 31.65 17.86 -6.44
N MET A 318 31.73 16.99 -5.44
CA MET A 318 30.70 15.99 -5.15
C MET A 318 30.46 15.82 -3.65
N LEU A 319 29.17 15.82 -3.27
CA LEU A 319 28.68 15.33 -1.99
C LEU A 319 27.89 14.05 -2.25
N SER A 320 28.06 13.05 -1.41
CA SER A 320 27.35 11.77 -1.50
C SER A 320 26.04 11.78 -0.70
N GLU A 321 25.20 10.78 -0.92
CA GLU A 321 23.91 10.68 -0.22
C GLU A 321 24.10 10.66 1.30
N HIS A 322 23.18 11.29 2.02
CA HIS A 322 23.19 11.35 3.49
C HIS A 322 24.46 11.95 4.13
N SER A 323 25.35 12.63 3.41
CA SER A 323 26.62 13.13 3.97
C SER A 323 26.46 14.00 5.23
N PHE A 324 25.38 14.78 5.37
CA PHE A 324 25.03 15.58 6.55
C PHE A 324 23.66 15.24 7.15
N ASP A 325 23.12 14.04 6.89
CA ASP A 325 21.80 13.65 7.39
C ASP A 325 21.77 13.66 8.92
N SER A 326 20.69 14.21 9.47
CA SER A 326 20.38 14.27 10.89
C SER A 326 21.44 15.03 11.71
N CYS A 327 22.17 15.98 11.11
CA CYS A 327 22.97 16.98 11.81
C CYS A 327 22.07 18.01 12.50
N ARG A 328 21.40 17.62 13.59
CA ARG A 328 20.31 18.40 14.20
C ARG A 328 20.73 19.77 14.74
N HIS A 329 22.02 19.98 14.98
CA HIS A 329 22.58 21.22 15.51
C HIS A 329 23.21 22.12 14.43
N LEU A 330 23.26 21.66 13.19
CA LEU A 330 23.87 22.38 12.07
C LEU A 330 23.03 23.60 11.71
N LYS A 331 23.62 24.80 11.82
CA LYS A 331 22.98 26.10 11.59
C LYS A 331 23.38 26.75 10.28
N GLU A 332 24.62 26.55 9.85
CA GLU A 332 25.18 27.19 8.67
C GLU A 332 26.01 26.21 7.84
N VAL A 333 25.80 26.22 6.53
CA VAL A 333 26.57 25.47 5.54
C VAL A 333 27.06 26.43 4.47
N ILE A 334 28.38 26.48 4.28
CA ILE A 334 28.99 27.20 3.16
C ILE A 334 29.32 26.17 2.08
N LEU A 335 28.49 26.15 1.03
CA LEU A 335 28.70 25.32 -0.16
C LEU A 335 29.77 25.94 -1.08
N PRO A 336 30.53 25.14 -1.84
CA PRO A 336 31.50 25.66 -2.78
C PRO A 336 30.80 26.06 -4.10
N ASN A 337 31.30 27.12 -4.75
CA ASN A 337 30.63 27.74 -5.91
C ASN A 337 30.54 26.82 -7.15
N ASN A 338 31.41 25.82 -7.25
CA ASN A 338 31.44 24.84 -8.34
C ASN A 338 30.46 23.68 -8.16
N LEU A 339 29.81 23.56 -6.99
CA LEU A 339 28.85 22.50 -6.74
C LEU A 339 27.52 22.81 -7.44
N THR A 340 27.12 21.93 -8.37
CA THR A 340 25.90 22.10 -9.18
C THR A 340 24.75 21.21 -8.72
N SER A 341 24.98 20.24 -7.84
CA SER A 341 23.96 19.28 -7.41
C SER A 341 24.10 18.89 -5.94
N LEU A 342 22.97 18.72 -5.26
CA LEU A 342 22.90 18.10 -3.94
C LEU A 342 22.21 16.72 -4.02
N PRO A 343 22.75 15.68 -3.36
CA PRO A 343 22.23 14.33 -3.44
C PRO A 343 21.04 14.08 -2.50
N THR A 344 20.48 12.87 -2.57
CA THR A 344 19.42 12.37 -1.69
C THR A 344 19.78 12.55 -0.22
N CYS A 345 18.84 13.11 0.55
CA CYS A 345 18.91 13.28 2.00
C CYS A 345 20.17 13.99 2.52
N CYS A 346 20.88 14.77 1.69
CA CYS A 346 22.17 15.37 2.06
C CYS A 346 22.09 16.13 3.39
N PHE A 347 21.06 16.97 3.59
CA PHE A 347 20.80 17.75 4.80
C PHE A 347 19.47 17.37 5.48
N ASN A 348 18.99 16.14 5.27
CA ASN A 348 17.75 15.65 5.87
C ASN A 348 17.79 15.80 7.39
N LYS A 349 16.71 16.25 8.03
CA LYS A 349 16.60 16.44 9.49
C LYS A 349 17.67 17.34 10.11
N CYS A 350 18.24 18.27 9.35
CA CYS A 350 19.06 19.37 9.89
C CYS A 350 18.16 20.44 10.51
N PHE A 351 17.56 20.12 11.67
CA PHE A 351 16.49 20.91 12.28
C PHE A 351 16.88 22.36 12.56
N ALA A 352 18.16 22.63 12.83
CA ALA A 352 18.67 23.96 13.16
C ALA A 352 19.19 24.76 11.95
N LEU A 353 19.13 24.23 10.72
CA LEU A 353 19.75 24.85 9.55
C LEU A 353 19.02 26.15 9.20
N GLU A 354 19.73 27.27 9.30
CA GLU A 354 19.20 28.64 9.09
C GLU A 354 19.76 29.27 7.81
N LYS A 355 21.04 29.02 7.49
CA LYS A 355 21.76 29.69 6.41
C LYS A 355 22.45 28.71 5.47
N ILE A 356 22.03 28.73 4.21
CA ILE A 356 22.67 28.02 3.09
C ILE A 356 22.34 28.75 1.79
N ASN A 357 23.33 28.97 0.91
CA ASN A 357 23.09 29.55 -0.42
C ASN A 357 22.87 28.41 -1.43
N LEU A 358 21.75 28.46 -2.17
CA LEU A 358 21.34 27.44 -3.15
C LEU A 358 21.27 27.98 -4.60
N GLU A 359 21.64 29.24 -4.85
CA GLU A 359 21.41 29.94 -6.13
C GLU A 359 22.04 29.23 -7.35
N ASN A 360 23.22 28.63 -7.16
CA ASN A 360 24.01 27.97 -8.21
C ASN A 360 23.62 26.51 -8.47
N LEU A 361 22.70 25.93 -7.69
CA LEU A 361 22.35 24.52 -7.81
C LEU A 361 21.41 24.29 -8.99
N ILE A 362 21.76 23.32 -9.82
CA ILE A 362 20.98 22.81 -10.95
C ILE A 362 20.04 21.71 -10.47
N SER A 363 20.47 20.85 -9.55
CA SER A 363 19.64 19.74 -9.05
C SER A 363 19.68 19.56 -7.53
N ILE A 364 18.53 19.20 -6.96
CA ILE A 364 18.37 18.93 -5.53
C ILE A 364 17.69 17.58 -5.35
N GLY A 365 18.40 16.66 -4.70
CA GLY A 365 18.00 15.28 -4.49
C GLY A 365 16.80 15.10 -3.56
N ARG A 366 16.29 13.87 -3.54
CA ARG A 366 15.08 13.52 -2.78
C ARG A 366 15.29 13.82 -1.30
N ASN A 367 14.31 14.47 -0.66
CA ASN A 367 14.34 14.80 0.77
C ASN A 367 15.60 15.55 1.24
N CYS A 368 16.32 16.24 0.35
CA CYS A 368 17.61 16.86 0.66
C CYS A 368 17.56 17.78 1.89
N PHE A 369 16.52 18.61 2.01
CA PHE A 369 16.29 19.52 3.13
C PHE A 369 15.02 19.15 3.94
N ASN A 370 14.60 17.90 3.91
CA ASN A 370 13.43 17.46 4.67
C ASN A 370 13.62 17.78 6.17
N CYS A 371 12.59 18.32 6.82
CA CYS A 371 12.61 18.78 8.20
C CYS A 371 13.71 19.83 8.52
N CYS A 372 14.18 20.62 7.55
CA CYS A 372 15.04 21.78 7.85
C CYS A 372 14.21 22.94 8.41
N LYS A 373 13.76 22.78 9.66
CA LYS A 373 12.70 23.59 10.27
C LYS A 373 13.02 25.07 10.43
N GLN A 374 14.29 25.45 10.43
CA GLN A 374 14.75 26.82 10.66
C GLN A 374 15.10 27.58 9.37
N LEU A 375 15.04 26.94 8.21
CA LEU A 375 15.22 27.63 6.93
C LEU A 375 14.11 28.67 6.75
N LYS A 376 14.46 29.90 6.38
CA LYS A 376 13.52 31.01 6.28
C LYS A 376 13.18 31.40 4.84
N GLU A 377 14.18 31.37 3.97
CA GLU A 377 14.08 31.82 2.59
C GLU A 377 14.90 30.90 1.69
N ILE A 378 14.38 30.63 0.48
CA ILE A 378 15.06 29.82 -0.54
C ILE A 378 15.01 30.57 -1.86
N HIS A 379 16.18 30.67 -2.51
CA HIS A 379 16.38 31.26 -3.83
C HIS A 379 16.98 30.20 -4.75
N LEU A 380 16.27 29.85 -5.82
CA LEU A 380 16.69 28.87 -6.82
C LEU A 380 16.53 29.45 -8.21
N ASP A 381 17.62 30.01 -8.73
CA ASP A 381 17.63 30.65 -10.06
C ASP A 381 17.99 29.66 -11.16
N SER A 382 18.89 28.70 -10.87
CA SER A 382 19.45 27.78 -11.86
C SER A 382 18.84 26.37 -11.85
N ALA A 383 17.96 26.07 -10.89
CA ALA A 383 17.54 24.70 -10.59
C ALA A 383 16.61 24.10 -11.65
N THR A 384 17.05 23.15 -12.46
CA THR A 384 16.19 22.49 -13.46
C THR A 384 15.59 21.16 -12.97
N ASP A 385 16.11 20.61 -11.87
CA ASP A 385 15.72 19.29 -11.38
C ASP A 385 15.56 19.24 -9.85
N LEU A 386 14.34 19.48 -9.38
CA LEU A 386 13.96 19.27 -7.98
C LEU A 386 13.31 17.91 -7.80
N LYS A 387 13.79 17.13 -6.83
CA LYS A 387 13.22 15.81 -6.51
C LYS A 387 12.18 15.88 -5.39
N HIS A 388 11.43 14.78 -5.29
CA HIS A 388 10.39 14.55 -4.28
C HIS A 388 10.80 15.00 -2.87
N GLY A 389 9.93 15.76 -2.21
CA GLY A 389 10.04 16.11 -0.80
C GLY A 389 11.31 16.89 -0.41
N CYS A 390 12.02 17.48 -1.38
CA CYS A 390 13.32 18.11 -1.13
C CYS A 390 13.27 19.23 -0.07
N PHE A 391 12.12 19.86 0.16
CA PHE A 391 11.89 20.86 1.23
C PHE A 391 10.67 20.53 2.11
N ASP A 392 10.29 19.25 2.25
CA ASP A 392 9.16 18.85 3.12
C ASP A 392 9.43 19.20 4.58
N ARG A 393 8.44 19.73 5.30
CA ARG A 393 8.47 20.14 6.72
C ARG A 393 9.52 21.21 7.05
N CYS A 394 9.76 22.16 6.14
CA CYS A 394 10.51 23.37 6.44
C CYS A 394 9.60 24.38 7.16
N ASP A 395 9.31 24.14 8.44
CA ASP A 395 8.24 24.82 9.20
C ASP A 395 8.35 26.37 9.23
N GLN A 396 9.56 26.95 9.24
CA GLN A 396 9.80 28.40 9.24
C GLN A 396 10.04 29.01 7.84
N LEU A 397 10.00 28.20 6.78
CA LEU A 397 10.23 28.68 5.43
C LEU A 397 9.09 29.60 5.03
N SER A 398 9.37 30.89 4.91
CA SER A 398 8.37 31.93 4.69
C SER A 398 8.29 32.40 3.24
N LYS A 399 9.41 32.33 2.53
CA LYS A 399 9.55 32.84 1.16
C LYS A 399 10.34 31.87 0.28
N VAL A 400 9.81 31.64 -0.92
CA VAL A 400 10.46 30.82 -1.94
C VAL A 400 10.45 31.58 -3.27
N ILE A 401 11.63 31.74 -3.88
CA ILE A 401 11.79 32.32 -5.22
C ILE A 401 12.35 31.25 -6.15
N LEU A 402 11.55 30.84 -7.13
CA LEU A 402 11.93 29.90 -8.18
C LEU A 402 11.95 30.64 -9.53
N ASN A 403 13.12 31.14 -9.91
CA ASN A 403 13.33 31.76 -11.23
C ASN A 403 13.76 30.75 -12.30
N SER A 404 13.87 29.48 -11.90
CA SER A 404 14.32 28.37 -12.72
C SER A 404 13.35 27.90 -13.80
N CYS A 405 13.87 27.21 -14.82
CA CYS A 405 13.10 26.60 -15.92
C CYS A 405 12.45 25.25 -15.56
N ILE A 406 11.84 25.11 -14.37
CA ILE A 406 11.15 23.87 -13.97
C ILE A 406 9.78 23.84 -14.65
N GLU A 407 9.49 22.80 -15.44
CA GLU A 407 8.14 22.64 -16.01
C GLU A 407 7.22 21.78 -15.11
N ARG A 408 7.81 20.87 -14.32
CA ARG A 408 7.09 19.92 -13.48
C ARG A 408 7.55 20.03 -12.03
N PHE A 409 6.67 20.56 -11.19
CA PHE A 409 6.91 20.77 -9.78
C PHE A 409 6.71 19.47 -8.99
N PRO A 410 7.71 19.01 -8.20
CA PRO A 410 7.75 17.65 -7.71
C PRO A 410 6.84 17.39 -6.51
N LYS A 411 6.43 16.13 -6.37
CA LYS A 411 5.57 15.65 -5.28
C LYS A 411 6.14 15.99 -3.91
N GLU A 412 5.26 16.41 -3.01
CA GLU A 412 5.55 16.72 -1.60
C GLU A 412 6.65 17.78 -1.37
N CYS A 413 7.06 18.54 -2.41
CA CYS A 413 8.21 19.45 -2.34
C CYS A 413 8.22 20.35 -1.12
N PHE A 414 7.10 21.02 -0.84
CA PHE A 414 6.89 21.90 0.32
C PHE A 414 5.78 21.39 1.24
N SER A 415 5.47 20.10 1.20
CA SER A 415 4.51 19.49 2.13
C SER A 415 4.92 19.82 3.57
N GLY A 416 3.96 20.09 4.45
CA GLY A 416 4.17 20.47 5.83
C GLY A 416 4.97 21.77 6.07
N SER A 417 5.33 22.55 5.05
CA SER A 417 6.06 23.83 5.21
C SER A 417 5.11 24.94 5.67
N ARG A 418 4.69 24.84 6.94
CA ARG A 418 3.58 25.61 7.53
C ARG A 418 3.76 27.12 7.44
N GLY A 419 5.00 27.60 7.49
CA GLY A 419 5.34 29.02 7.45
C GLY A 419 5.30 29.67 6.07
N LEU A 420 5.12 28.90 4.98
CA LEU A 420 5.23 29.40 3.61
C LEU A 420 4.12 30.40 3.31
N LYS A 421 4.49 31.66 3.06
CA LYS A 421 3.58 32.78 2.75
C LYS A 421 3.67 33.21 1.30
N GLU A 422 4.89 33.33 0.80
CA GLU A 422 5.18 33.85 -0.54
C GLU A 422 5.92 32.80 -1.35
N ILE A 423 5.38 32.44 -2.51
CA ILE A 423 6.07 31.62 -3.50
C ILE A 423 5.96 32.24 -4.89
N THR A 424 7.10 32.41 -5.55
CA THR A 424 7.18 32.78 -6.97
C THR A 424 7.57 31.56 -7.78
N MET A 425 6.74 31.20 -8.75
CA MET A 425 6.91 30.03 -9.63
C MET A 425 6.68 30.44 -11.08
N ASN A 426 7.75 30.52 -11.86
CA ASN A 426 7.67 30.84 -13.29
C ASN A 426 7.61 29.55 -14.13
N ASN A 427 6.78 29.52 -15.17
CA ASN A 427 6.72 28.46 -16.18
C ASN A 427 6.37 27.03 -15.69
N ILE A 428 5.80 26.89 -14.48
CA ILE A 428 5.32 25.59 -13.98
C ILE A 428 4.06 25.17 -14.74
N LYS A 429 4.15 24.06 -15.51
CA LYS A 429 3.02 23.46 -16.24
C LYS A 429 2.31 22.39 -15.45
N VAL A 430 3.02 21.63 -14.61
CA VAL A 430 2.47 20.53 -13.83
C VAL A 430 2.89 20.65 -12.38
N ILE A 431 1.95 20.54 -11.45
CA ILE A 431 2.24 20.42 -10.01
C ILE A 431 1.83 19.02 -9.56
N GLU A 432 2.74 18.25 -8.99
CA GLU A 432 2.46 16.90 -8.51
C GLU A 432 1.75 16.88 -7.14
N ASP A 433 1.32 15.69 -6.73
CA ASP A 433 0.53 15.46 -5.52
C ASP A 433 1.16 16.09 -4.27
N SER A 434 0.31 16.67 -3.42
CA SER A 434 0.67 17.16 -2.08
C SER A 434 1.83 18.17 -2.04
N SER A 435 2.19 18.80 -3.17
CA SER A 435 3.35 19.70 -3.28
C SER A 435 3.33 20.85 -2.27
N PHE A 436 2.13 21.34 -1.91
CA PHE A 436 1.90 22.43 -0.95
C PHE A 436 1.05 22.00 0.24
N MET A 437 0.85 20.70 0.46
CA MET A 437 -0.04 20.20 1.51
C MET A 437 0.40 20.75 2.87
N GLY A 438 -0.50 21.41 3.60
CA GLY A 438 -0.22 21.93 4.94
C GLY A 438 0.63 23.20 4.97
N CYS A 439 0.80 23.91 3.85
CA CYS A 439 1.31 25.29 3.83
C CYS A 439 0.27 26.25 4.43
N SER A 440 0.08 26.16 5.75
CA SER A 440 -1.03 26.79 6.47
C SER A 440 -1.04 28.33 6.42
N GLU A 441 0.12 28.94 6.19
CA GLU A 441 0.29 30.39 6.08
C GLU A 441 0.19 30.92 4.63
N LEU A 442 0.02 30.04 3.63
CA LEU A 442 -0.05 30.45 2.23
C LEU A 442 -1.39 31.13 1.96
N GLU A 443 -1.35 32.42 1.59
CA GLU A 443 -2.56 33.22 1.38
C GLU A 443 -3.06 33.21 -0.08
N THR A 444 -2.11 33.20 -1.03
CA THR A 444 -2.37 33.23 -2.47
C THR A 444 -1.33 32.43 -3.24
N ILE A 445 -1.70 31.86 -4.38
CA ILE A 445 -0.76 31.24 -5.31
C ILE A 445 -1.23 31.42 -6.76
N ASP A 446 -0.29 31.73 -7.65
CA ASP A 446 -0.55 31.77 -9.10
C ASP A 446 -0.26 30.39 -9.71
N ILE A 447 -1.29 29.76 -10.26
CA ILE A 447 -1.22 28.51 -11.00
C ILE A 447 -1.84 28.66 -12.41
N SER A 448 -1.82 29.89 -12.95
CA SER A 448 -2.43 30.24 -14.23
C SER A 448 -1.79 29.53 -15.42
N GLN A 449 -0.53 29.09 -15.29
CA GLN A 449 0.20 28.32 -16.30
C GLN A 449 0.05 26.80 -16.12
N CYS A 450 -0.48 26.33 -14.98
CA CYS A 450 -0.53 24.91 -14.65
C CYS A 450 -1.68 24.19 -15.39
N ILE A 451 -1.35 23.27 -16.30
CA ILE A 451 -2.32 22.45 -17.01
C ILE A 451 -2.79 21.23 -16.21
N SER A 452 -2.03 20.83 -15.18
CA SER A 452 -2.34 19.68 -14.33
C SER A 452 -1.85 19.91 -12.90
N ILE A 453 -2.70 19.59 -11.92
CA ILE A 453 -2.44 19.77 -10.50
C ILE A 453 -2.83 18.47 -9.78
N GLY A 454 -1.90 17.92 -9.02
CA GLY A 454 -2.06 16.63 -8.34
C GLY A 454 -3.01 16.64 -7.15
N LYS A 455 -3.27 15.45 -6.62
CA LYS A 455 -4.16 15.22 -5.46
C LYS A 455 -3.62 15.89 -4.20
N CYS A 456 -4.52 16.34 -3.33
CA CYS A 456 -4.20 16.95 -2.04
C CYS A 456 -3.23 18.15 -2.10
N CYS A 457 -3.02 18.75 -3.28
CA CYS A 457 -1.94 19.72 -3.51
C CYS A 457 -1.94 20.87 -2.50
N PHE A 458 -3.12 21.41 -2.17
CA PHE A 458 -3.30 22.51 -1.21
C PHE A 458 -4.12 22.09 0.02
N MET A 459 -4.22 20.78 0.30
CA MET A 459 -4.92 20.29 1.49
C MET A 459 -4.32 20.94 2.75
N ASN A 460 -5.16 21.43 3.66
CA ASN A 460 -4.76 22.14 4.90
C ASN A 460 -4.01 23.47 4.68
N CYS A 461 -4.11 24.10 3.50
CA CYS A 461 -3.69 25.50 3.32
C CYS A 461 -4.76 26.44 3.90
N THR A 462 -4.84 26.49 5.23
CA THR A 462 -5.95 27.12 5.97
C THR A 462 -6.12 28.62 5.75
N LYS A 463 -5.08 29.35 5.32
CA LYS A 463 -5.15 30.77 4.97
C LYS A 463 -5.29 31.04 3.47
N LEU A 464 -5.35 30.00 2.63
CA LEU A 464 -5.45 30.16 1.19
C LEU A 464 -6.82 30.71 0.84
N THR A 465 -6.85 31.96 0.39
CA THR A 465 -8.09 32.70 0.11
C THR A 465 -8.29 33.03 -1.36
N SER A 466 -7.23 32.99 -2.17
CA SER A 466 -7.29 33.26 -3.61
C SER A 466 -6.33 32.38 -4.40
N ILE A 467 -6.76 31.97 -5.59
CA ILE A 467 -5.98 31.19 -6.56
C ILE A 467 -6.30 31.70 -7.97
N GLN A 468 -5.26 31.85 -8.79
CA GLN A 468 -5.40 32.12 -10.22
C GLN A 468 -5.28 30.79 -10.99
N PHE A 469 -6.38 30.28 -11.52
CA PHE A 469 -6.41 29.02 -12.27
C PHE A 469 -5.98 29.19 -13.73
N ASN A 470 -5.43 28.13 -14.31
CA ASN A 470 -5.32 28.03 -15.75
C ASN A 470 -6.72 27.97 -16.40
N SER A 471 -6.94 28.79 -17.44
CA SER A 471 -8.21 28.87 -18.17
C SER A 471 -8.62 27.60 -18.91
N GLN A 472 -7.73 26.62 -19.05
CA GLN A 472 -7.95 25.34 -19.75
C GLN A 472 -8.12 24.14 -18.80
N LEU A 473 -8.13 24.37 -17.48
CA LEU A 473 -8.24 23.28 -16.50
C LEU A 473 -9.62 22.59 -16.60
N ILE A 474 -9.64 21.25 -16.73
CA ILE A 474 -10.86 20.46 -16.96
C ILE A 474 -11.39 19.84 -15.65
N GLN A 475 -10.51 19.53 -14.71
CA GLN A 475 -10.90 18.87 -13.45
C GLN A 475 -10.08 19.36 -12.26
N LEU A 476 -10.68 19.30 -11.08
CA LEU A 476 -10.01 19.44 -9.80
C LEU A 476 -9.91 18.09 -9.10
N GLU A 477 -8.68 17.74 -8.71
CA GLU A 477 -8.35 16.43 -8.14
C GLU A 477 -8.84 16.24 -6.69
N GLU A 478 -8.79 14.98 -6.24
CA GLU A 478 -9.22 14.56 -4.90
C GLU A 478 -8.55 15.39 -3.79
N SER A 479 -9.37 15.89 -2.86
CA SER A 479 -8.99 16.68 -1.69
C SER A 479 -8.05 17.88 -1.97
N ILE A 480 -7.99 18.39 -3.21
CA ILE A 480 -7.03 19.44 -3.59
C ILE A 480 -7.14 20.70 -2.72
N PHE A 481 -8.35 21.07 -2.29
CA PHE A 481 -8.63 22.23 -1.43
C PHE A 481 -9.26 21.85 -0.08
N GLU A 482 -9.11 20.60 0.37
CA GLU A 482 -9.67 20.20 1.66
C GLU A 482 -9.08 21.05 2.79
N ASN A 483 -9.94 21.60 3.65
CA ASN A 483 -9.58 22.49 4.77
C ASN A 483 -8.84 23.78 4.34
N CYS A 484 -9.24 24.39 3.20
CA CYS A 484 -8.76 25.69 2.75
C CYS A 484 -9.60 26.88 3.29
N GLY A 485 -9.00 28.07 3.29
CA GLY A 485 -9.56 29.31 3.84
C GLY A 485 -10.45 30.13 2.91
N PHE A 486 -10.89 29.59 1.78
CA PHE A 486 -11.67 30.35 0.79
C PHE A 486 -12.94 30.95 1.39
N ILE A 487 -13.17 32.25 1.15
CA ILE A 487 -14.47 32.90 1.39
C ILE A 487 -15.37 32.73 0.16
N GLN A 488 -14.77 32.84 -1.02
CA GLN A 488 -15.34 32.60 -2.34
C GLN A 488 -14.20 32.14 -3.26
N ILE A 489 -14.51 31.41 -4.32
CA ILE A 489 -13.53 30.96 -5.30
C ILE A 489 -14.09 31.08 -6.72
N SER A 490 -13.29 31.65 -7.62
CA SER A 490 -13.61 31.73 -9.05
C SER A 490 -13.01 30.53 -9.76
N LEU A 491 -13.85 29.71 -10.38
CA LEU A 491 -13.44 28.50 -11.09
C LEU A 491 -13.32 28.77 -12.60
N PRO A 492 -12.41 28.08 -13.31
CA PRO A 492 -12.24 28.26 -14.76
C PRO A 492 -13.46 27.75 -15.52
N SER A 493 -13.85 28.44 -16.59
CA SER A 493 -15.06 28.12 -17.38
C SER A 493 -15.00 26.77 -18.10
N THR A 494 -13.81 26.23 -18.32
CA THR A 494 -13.57 24.91 -18.92
C THR A 494 -13.73 23.76 -17.93
N LEU A 495 -13.84 24.04 -16.62
CA LEU A 495 -13.94 23.01 -15.59
C LEU A 495 -15.22 22.19 -15.79
N ARG A 496 -15.11 20.87 -15.68
CA ARG A 496 -16.24 19.91 -15.84
C ARG A 496 -16.41 18.99 -14.65
N SER A 497 -15.35 18.68 -13.91
CA SER A 497 -15.42 17.75 -12.78
C SER A 497 -14.75 18.30 -11.53
N LEU A 498 -15.42 18.08 -10.39
CA LEU A 498 -14.84 18.21 -9.05
C LEU A 498 -14.79 16.81 -8.44
N ASN A 499 -13.60 16.28 -8.14
CA ASN A 499 -13.45 14.94 -7.53
C ASN A 499 -13.85 14.92 -6.04
N ASN A 500 -13.63 13.78 -5.37
CA ASN A 500 -14.01 13.60 -3.97
C ASN A 500 -13.33 14.63 -3.05
N ASN A 501 -14.08 15.13 -2.07
CA ASN A 501 -13.58 15.99 -0.99
C ASN A 501 -12.95 17.32 -1.42
N VAL A 502 -13.11 17.80 -2.66
CA VAL A 502 -12.37 18.97 -3.20
C VAL A 502 -12.40 20.17 -2.25
N PHE A 503 -13.58 20.55 -1.75
CA PHE A 503 -13.77 21.66 -0.80
C PHE A 503 -14.20 21.21 0.59
N LYS A 504 -13.96 19.93 0.94
CA LYS A 504 -14.33 19.40 2.25
C LYS A 504 -13.70 20.23 3.37
N ASN A 505 -14.46 20.53 4.42
CA ASN A 505 -14.03 21.35 5.56
C ASN A 505 -13.60 22.79 5.20
N CYS A 506 -13.97 23.33 4.03
CA CYS A 506 -13.80 24.77 3.72
C CYS A 506 -14.82 25.61 4.51
N THR A 507 -14.65 25.68 5.83
CA THR A 507 -15.63 26.26 6.78
C THR A 507 -15.89 27.74 6.58
N SER A 508 -15.00 28.47 5.89
CA SER A 508 -15.14 29.89 5.56
C SER A 508 -15.87 30.16 4.24
N LEU A 509 -16.08 29.14 3.40
CA LEU A 509 -16.65 29.29 2.06
C LEU A 509 -18.13 29.69 2.17
N LYS A 510 -18.47 30.90 1.72
CA LYS A 510 -19.83 31.46 1.80
C LYS A 510 -20.62 31.25 0.50
N SER A 511 -19.94 31.32 -0.63
CA SER A 511 -20.56 31.19 -1.94
C SER A 511 -19.67 30.47 -2.94
N ILE A 512 -20.28 29.66 -3.79
CA ILE A 512 -19.58 29.04 -4.93
C ILE A 512 -20.48 28.98 -6.17
N ASP A 513 -19.87 29.28 -7.32
CA ASP A 513 -20.48 29.15 -8.64
C ASP A 513 -19.86 27.96 -9.38
N ILE A 514 -20.64 26.90 -9.58
CA ILE A 514 -20.23 25.66 -10.26
C ILE A 514 -21.12 25.37 -11.48
N GLN A 515 -21.64 26.41 -12.14
CA GLN A 515 -22.52 26.24 -13.31
C GLN A 515 -21.86 25.52 -14.49
N MET A 516 -20.53 25.53 -14.57
CA MET A 516 -19.75 24.82 -15.59
C MET A 516 -19.54 23.33 -15.31
N VAL A 517 -19.73 22.88 -14.06
CA VAL A 517 -19.37 21.54 -13.57
C VAL A 517 -20.51 20.55 -13.81
N THR A 518 -20.24 19.45 -14.52
CA THR A 518 -21.21 18.39 -14.83
C THR A 518 -21.09 17.17 -13.93
N GLN A 519 -20.00 17.06 -13.16
CA GLN A 519 -19.73 15.93 -12.25
C GLN A 519 -19.21 16.43 -10.90
N LEU A 520 -19.81 15.94 -9.81
CA LEU A 520 -19.40 16.19 -8.42
C LEU A 520 -19.01 14.87 -7.75
N GLY A 521 -17.88 14.86 -7.06
CA GLY A 521 -17.45 13.74 -6.23
C GLY A 521 -18.15 13.71 -4.88
N ASN A 522 -17.93 12.62 -4.15
CA ASN A 522 -18.46 12.44 -2.81
C ASN A 522 -17.86 13.46 -1.83
N ASN A 523 -18.66 13.94 -0.87
CA ASN A 523 -18.27 14.90 0.17
C ASN A 523 -17.66 16.22 -0.36
N CYS A 524 -17.91 16.59 -1.62
CA CYS A 524 -17.23 17.71 -2.28
C CYS A 524 -17.29 19.02 -1.47
N PHE A 525 -18.41 19.29 -0.80
CA PHE A 525 -18.63 20.43 0.10
C PHE A 525 -19.01 20.00 1.53
N GLU A 526 -18.63 18.80 1.96
CA GLU A 526 -18.92 18.33 3.32
C GLU A 526 -18.29 19.29 4.35
N ASN A 527 -19.06 19.68 5.38
CA ASN A 527 -18.67 20.61 6.44
C ASN A 527 -18.28 22.02 5.95
N CYS A 528 -18.76 22.46 4.78
CA CYS A 528 -18.73 23.88 4.40
C CYS A 528 -19.79 24.66 5.19
N SER A 529 -19.58 24.80 6.51
CA SER A 529 -20.60 25.27 7.45
C SER A 529 -21.12 26.68 7.18
N SER A 530 -20.34 27.55 6.54
CA SER A 530 -20.71 28.91 6.15
C SER A 530 -21.36 29.03 4.76
N LEU A 531 -21.43 27.93 4.00
CA LEU A 531 -21.90 27.96 2.62
C LEU A 531 -23.40 28.23 2.58
N SER A 532 -23.78 29.37 2.02
CA SER A 532 -25.16 29.84 1.95
C SER A 532 -25.67 30.07 0.53
N ASN A 533 -24.78 30.21 -0.45
CA ASN A 533 -25.16 30.47 -1.85
C ASN A 533 -24.41 29.52 -2.79
N VAL A 534 -25.14 28.64 -3.46
CA VAL A 534 -24.59 27.64 -4.39
C VAL A 534 -25.33 27.74 -5.72
N LYS A 535 -24.59 27.98 -6.81
CA LYS A 535 -25.14 27.91 -8.17
C LYS A 535 -24.70 26.62 -8.85
N LEU A 536 -25.65 25.72 -9.07
CA LEU A 536 -25.43 24.42 -9.71
C LEU A 536 -25.54 24.50 -11.24
N SER A 537 -24.86 23.58 -11.94
CA SER A 537 -24.99 23.44 -13.39
C SER A 537 -26.34 22.85 -13.80
N ASN A 538 -26.94 23.39 -14.85
CA ASN A 538 -28.14 22.82 -15.46
C ASN A 538 -27.91 21.46 -16.13
N GLU A 539 -26.66 21.03 -16.32
CA GLU A 539 -26.28 19.74 -16.92
C GLU A 539 -25.96 18.65 -15.86
N LEU A 540 -26.04 18.99 -14.57
CA LEU A 540 -25.66 18.09 -13.49
C LEU A 540 -26.70 16.97 -13.28
N LYS A 541 -26.26 15.72 -13.49
CA LYS A 541 -27.12 14.53 -13.39
C LYS A 541 -27.28 13.95 -11.99
N ILE A 542 -26.25 14.09 -11.16
CA ILE A 542 -26.17 13.44 -9.85
C ILE A 542 -25.68 14.45 -8.82
N LEU A 543 -26.38 14.55 -7.68
CA LEU A 543 -25.79 15.07 -6.45
C LEU A 543 -25.29 13.90 -5.60
N SER A 544 -23.98 13.85 -5.45
CA SER A 544 -23.25 12.70 -4.91
C SER A 544 -23.37 12.56 -3.39
N VAL A 545 -22.95 11.40 -2.88
CA VAL A 545 -23.01 11.06 -1.45
C VAL A 545 -22.41 12.18 -0.61
N GLN A 546 -23.17 12.65 0.38
CA GLN A 546 -22.74 13.64 1.38
C GLN A 546 -22.21 14.96 0.79
N CYS A 547 -22.54 15.29 -0.47
CA CYS A 547 -21.95 16.41 -1.19
C CYS A 547 -22.06 17.74 -0.42
N PHE A 548 -23.21 18.04 0.19
CA PHE A 548 -23.46 19.24 1.00
C PHE A 548 -23.68 18.92 2.48
N LYS A 549 -23.27 17.75 2.96
CA LYS A 549 -23.49 17.36 4.35
C LYS A 549 -22.90 18.40 5.30
N ASN A 550 -23.67 18.78 6.32
CA ASN A 550 -23.32 19.78 7.33
C ASN A 550 -23.02 21.18 6.76
N CYS A 551 -23.59 21.54 5.60
CA CYS A 551 -23.68 22.93 5.14
C CYS A 551 -24.75 23.69 5.94
N SER A 552 -24.47 23.94 7.22
CA SER A 552 -25.47 24.40 8.21
C SER A 552 -26.13 25.75 7.90
N GLN A 553 -25.51 26.60 7.07
CA GLN A 553 -26.03 27.91 6.66
C GLN A 553 -26.73 27.91 5.28
N LEU A 554 -26.81 26.76 4.60
CA LEU A 554 -27.51 26.65 3.32
C LEU A 554 -29.02 26.76 3.56
N ARG A 555 -29.64 27.86 3.11
CA ARG A 555 -31.06 28.16 3.34
C ARG A 555 -31.97 27.67 2.23
N ASP A 556 -31.49 27.82 1.01
CA ASP A 556 -32.15 27.42 -0.22
C ASP A 556 -31.11 26.94 -1.22
N ILE A 557 -31.52 26.03 -2.11
CA ILE A 557 -30.71 25.57 -3.23
C ILE A 557 -31.62 25.27 -4.42
N GLN A 558 -31.27 25.83 -5.58
CA GLN A 558 -31.97 25.53 -6.82
C GLN A 558 -31.39 24.24 -7.42
N LEU A 559 -32.18 23.17 -7.38
CA LEU A 559 -31.82 21.91 -8.00
C LEU A 559 -31.96 21.99 -9.53
N PRO A 560 -30.97 21.52 -10.31
CA PRO A 560 -30.99 21.53 -11.78
C PRO A 560 -32.17 20.76 -12.37
N SER A 561 -32.70 21.22 -13.50
CA SER A 561 -33.79 20.54 -14.21
C SER A 561 -33.39 19.19 -14.81
N SER A 562 -32.10 18.99 -15.09
CA SER A 562 -31.56 17.72 -15.62
C SER A 562 -31.19 16.70 -14.56
N LEU A 563 -31.33 17.05 -13.26
CA LEU A 563 -30.92 16.22 -12.13
C LEU A 563 -31.75 14.94 -12.05
N GLU A 564 -31.07 13.78 -12.04
CA GLU A 564 -31.69 12.45 -12.05
C GLU A 564 -31.54 11.73 -10.71
N VAL A 565 -30.49 12.00 -9.92
CA VAL A 565 -30.22 11.25 -8.68
C VAL A 565 -29.80 12.19 -7.54
N LEU A 566 -30.47 12.03 -6.39
CA LEU A 566 -30.03 12.56 -5.10
C LEU A 566 -29.53 11.39 -4.24
N GLN A 567 -28.21 11.31 -4.03
CA GLN A 567 -27.58 10.21 -3.29
C GLN A 567 -27.65 10.38 -1.77
N ASP A 568 -27.21 9.34 -1.06
CA ASP A 568 -27.26 9.22 0.40
C ASP A 568 -26.68 10.45 1.11
N ASP A 569 -27.40 10.93 2.13
CA ASP A 569 -26.94 11.99 3.04
C ASP A 569 -26.52 13.31 2.37
N CYS A 570 -26.92 13.56 1.11
CA CYS A 570 -26.43 14.70 0.33
C CYS A 570 -26.58 16.05 1.04
N PHE A 571 -27.69 16.28 1.75
CA PHE A 571 -27.96 17.46 2.58
C PHE A 571 -28.08 17.11 4.07
N ASP A 572 -27.54 15.97 4.53
CA ASP A 572 -27.61 15.60 5.96
C ASP A 572 -27.04 16.74 6.82
N LYS A 573 -27.72 17.08 7.92
CA LYS A 573 -27.38 18.20 8.81
C LYS A 573 -27.33 19.60 8.15
N CYS A 574 -27.97 19.82 6.99
CA CYS A 574 -28.24 21.16 6.46
C CYS A 574 -29.35 21.85 7.26
N THR A 575 -29.03 22.32 8.47
CA THR A 575 -30.03 22.72 9.46
C THR A 575 -30.86 23.96 9.11
N SER A 576 -30.38 24.80 8.18
CA SER A 576 -31.09 26.00 7.73
C SER A 576 -31.91 25.79 6.46
N LEU A 577 -31.83 24.62 5.83
CA LEU A 577 -32.46 24.36 4.54
C LEU A 577 -33.97 24.17 4.71
N THR A 578 -34.74 25.19 4.33
CA THR A 578 -36.22 25.16 4.45
C THR A 578 -36.93 25.18 3.12
N ASN A 579 -36.31 25.72 2.07
CA ASN A 579 -36.91 25.86 0.75
C ASN A 579 -36.12 25.06 -0.27
N ILE A 580 -36.65 23.89 -0.67
CA ILE A 580 -36.10 23.08 -1.75
C ILE A 580 -37.23 22.57 -2.64
N THR A 581 -37.05 22.72 -3.96
CA THR A 581 -37.97 22.16 -4.95
C THR A 581 -37.30 20.97 -5.60
N ILE A 582 -37.91 19.79 -5.47
CA ILE A 582 -37.41 18.56 -6.11
C ILE A 582 -37.83 18.55 -7.58
N PRO A 583 -36.90 18.33 -8.54
CA PRO A 583 -37.23 18.29 -9.97
C PRO A 583 -38.25 17.19 -10.32
N SER A 584 -39.16 17.50 -11.24
CA SER A 584 -40.22 16.58 -11.68
C SER A 584 -39.75 15.40 -12.54
N HIS A 585 -38.45 15.32 -12.84
CA HIS A 585 -37.85 14.26 -13.66
C HIS A 585 -36.71 13.53 -12.93
N LEU A 586 -36.57 13.74 -11.62
CA LEU A 586 -35.65 12.96 -10.79
C LEU A 586 -35.97 11.45 -11.02
N LYS A 587 -35.06 10.53 -10.73
CA LYS A 587 -35.26 9.07 -10.88
C LYS A 587 -35.08 8.34 -9.57
N VAL A 588 -34.15 8.83 -8.74
CA VAL A 588 -33.76 8.20 -7.50
C VAL A 588 -33.63 9.25 -6.39
N LEU A 589 -34.27 8.96 -5.26
CA LEU A 589 -34.13 9.69 -4.00
C LEU A 589 -33.64 8.68 -2.94
N SER A 590 -32.38 8.79 -2.55
CA SER A 590 -31.70 7.79 -1.71
C SER A 590 -31.93 7.98 -0.21
N ARG A 591 -31.17 7.29 0.65
CA ARG A 591 -31.42 7.26 2.09
C ARG A 591 -31.02 8.60 2.73
N ASN A 592 -31.87 9.09 3.64
CA ASN A 592 -31.58 10.24 4.49
C ASN A 592 -30.98 11.43 3.73
N VAL A 593 -31.62 11.85 2.63
CA VAL A 593 -31.11 12.96 1.80
C VAL A 593 -30.93 14.27 2.59
N GLY A 594 -31.53 14.40 3.78
CA GLY A 594 -31.30 15.51 4.71
C GLY A 594 -32.26 16.69 4.52
N LEU A 595 -33.48 16.41 4.06
CA LEU A 595 -34.52 17.40 3.83
C LEU A 595 -35.60 17.41 4.94
N ASP A 596 -35.33 16.73 6.05
CA ASP A 596 -36.26 16.48 7.17
C ASP A 596 -36.67 17.74 7.94
N LYS A 597 -35.86 18.81 7.89
CA LYS A 597 -35.96 19.97 8.78
C LYS A 597 -36.82 21.13 8.30
N GLY A 598 -37.32 21.11 7.06
CA GLY A 598 -38.15 22.20 6.56
C GLY A 598 -39.16 21.82 5.48
N LEU A 599 -39.15 20.57 5.00
CA LEU A 599 -40.08 20.17 3.95
C LEU A 599 -41.43 19.74 4.54
N VAL A 600 -42.43 20.62 4.42
CA VAL A 600 -43.81 20.36 4.86
C VAL A 600 -44.58 19.51 3.85
N GLU A 601 -44.32 19.70 2.55
CA GLU A 601 -44.97 18.97 1.47
C GLU A 601 -43.90 18.40 0.52
N LEU A 602 -43.92 17.09 0.34
CA LEU A 602 -43.06 16.39 -0.62
C LEU A 602 -43.87 16.07 -1.87
N LYS A 603 -43.62 16.82 -2.94
CA LYS A 603 -44.16 16.53 -4.26
C LYS A 603 -43.18 15.64 -5.02
N LEU A 604 -43.53 14.37 -5.12
CA LEU A 604 -42.79 13.38 -5.90
C LEU A 604 -43.26 13.43 -7.37
N PHE A 605 -42.40 12.93 -8.25
CA PHE A 605 -42.58 13.07 -9.69
C PHE A 605 -43.30 11.87 -10.30
N SER A 606 -43.98 12.12 -11.43
CA SER A 606 -44.84 11.14 -12.11
C SER A 606 -44.12 9.95 -12.74
N SER A 607 -42.78 9.88 -12.67
CA SER A 607 -41.98 8.74 -13.13
C SER A 607 -41.32 7.92 -12.00
N LEU A 608 -41.48 8.31 -10.72
CA LEU A 608 -40.86 7.58 -9.61
C LEU A 608 -41.55 6.24 -9.40
N LYS A 609 -40.84 5.14 -9.65
CA LYS A 609 -41.36 3.79 -9.42
C LYS A 609 -41.11 3.29 -8.00
N THR A 610 -40.06 3.76 -7.33
CA THR A 610 -39.66 3.20 -6.03
C THR A 610 -39.21 4.30 -5.08
N ILE A 611 -39.82 4.36 -3.89
CA ILE A 611 -39.27 5.13 -2.76
C ILE A 611 -38.33 4.20 -2.00
N GLN A 612 -37.05 4.55 -1.99
CA GLN A 612 -35.98 3.71 -1.46
C GLN A 612 -36.02 3.59 0.07
N LYS A 613 -35.36 2.54 0.58
CA LYS A 613 -35.22 2.28 2.01
C LYS A 613 -34.73 3.49 2.81
N GLY A 614 -35.54 3.93 3.77
CA GLY A 614 -35.21 5.02 4.70
C GLY A 614 -35.06 6.40 4.03
N CYS A 615 -35.67 6.59 2.86
CA CYS A 615 -35.57 7.82 2.09
C CYS A 615 -36.03 9.08 2.86
N CYS A 616 -37.21 9.01 3.46
CA CYS A 616 -37.82 10.07 4.25
C CYS A 616 -37.84 9.72 5.76
N LEU A 617 -36.84 8.97 6.25
CA LEU A 617 -36.79 8.53 7.64
C LEU A 617 -36.76 9.74 8.59
N SER A 618 -37.71 9.79 9.52
CA SER A 618 -37.84 10.81 10.57
C SER A 618 -38.03 12.24 10.05
N TRP A 619 -38.72 12.43 8.93
CA TRP A 619 -39.09 13.77 8.44
C TRP A 619 -40.23 14.35 9.27
N LYS A 620 -39.90 14.90 10.43
CA LYS A 620 -40.86 15.32 11.46
C LYS A 620 -41.75 16.48 11.07
N GLN A 621 -41.44 17.22 10.00
CA GLN A 621 -42.29 18.31 9.50
C GLN A 621 -43.13 17.93 8.29
N LEU A 622 -42.88 16.76 7.69
CA LEU A 622 -43.57 16.33 6.48
C LEU A 622 -45.04 16.02 6.80
N LYS A 623 -45.95 16.81 6.24
CA LYS A 623 -47.41 16.66 6.40
C LYS A 623 -48.09 15.98 5.22
N LYS A 624 -47.52 16.12 4.02
CA LYS A 624 -48.21 15.69 2.80
C LYS A 624 -47.23 15.15 1.76
N VAL A 625 -47.61 14.03 1.14
CA VAL A 625 -46.89 13.42 0.01
C VAL A 625 -47.85 13.27 -1.17
N ILE A 626 -47.51 13.89 -2.31
CA ILE A 626 -48.33 13.87 -3.54
C ILE A 626 -47.51 13.52 -4.78
N GLY A 627 -48.20 13.22 -5.89
CA GLY A 627 -47.56 13.05 -7.20
C GLY A 627 -47.10 11.62 -7.48
N LEU A 628 -47.62 10.65 -6.73
CA LEU A 628 -47.24 9.24 -6.74
C LEU A 628 -47.91 8.42 -7.86
N LYS A 629 -48.27 9.02 -9.00
CA LYS A 629 -49.18 8.40 -9.99
C LYS A 629 -48.76 7.03 -10.52
N VAL A 630 -47.45 6.76 -10.65
CA VAL A 630 -46.91 5.50 -11.20
C VAL A 630 -46.04 4.72 -10.18
N LEU A 631 -46.12 5.07 -8.91
CA LEU A 631 -45.36 4.41 -7.86
C LEU A 631 -45.69 2.91 -7.84
N GLU A 632 -44.65 2.06 -7.81
CA GLU A 632 -44.76 0.61 -7.77
C GLU A 632 -44.33 0.05 -6.41
N LYS A 633 -43.40 0.70 -5.71
CA LYS A 633 -42.82 0.20 -4.46
C LYS A 633 -42.52 1.30 -3.44
N ILE A 634 -42.86 1.04 -2.17
CA ILE A 634 -42.40 1.78 -1.00
C ILE A 634 -41.56 0.82 -0.17
N GLU A 635 -40.26 1.05 -0.08
CA GLU A 635 -39.35 0.13 0.60
C GLU A 635 -39.34 0.31 2.13
N GLN A 636 -38.56 -0.55 2.79
CA GLN A 636 -38.41 -0.60 4.25
C GLN A 636 -38.16 0.80 4.86
N SER A 637 -38.91 1.14 5.91
CA SER A 637 -38.72 2.37 6.69
C SER A 637 -38.76 3.68 5.88
N ALA A 638 -39.34 3.68 4.67
CA ALA A 638 -39.34 4.84 3.76
C ALA A 638 -39.82 6.14 4.43
N PHE A 639 -40.88 6.09 5.24
CA PHE A 639 -41.48 7.20 5.98
C PHE A 639 -41.55 6.93 7.50
N GLU A 640 -40.69 6.06 8.02
CA GLU A 640 -40.70 5.74 9.45
C GLU A 640 -40.45 7.01 10.30
N ASN A 641 -41.24 7.22 11.35
CA ASN A 641 -41.24 8.39 12.23
C ASN A 641 -41.57 9.75 11.56
N CYS A 642 -42.29 9.75 10.43
CA CYS A 642 -42.94 10.95 9.90
C CYS A 642 -44.22 11.28 10.69
N GLU A 643 -44.07 11.68 11.96
CA GLU A 643 -45.20 11.79 12.90
C GLU A 643 -46.28 12.80 12.47
N GLU A 644 -45.88 13.82 11.71
CA GLU A 644 -46.77 14.88 11.21
C GLU A 644 -47.45 14.55 9.87
N LEU A 645 -47.14 13.39 9.26
CA LEU A 645 -47.69 13.02 7.94
C LEU A 645 -49.20 12.80 8.04
N GLU A 646 -49.98 13.68 7.42
CA GLU A 646 -51.44 13.68 7.45
C GLU A 646 -52.05 12.93 6.26
N SER A 647 -51.42 13.03 5.08
CA SER A 647 -51.93 12.42 3.84
C SER A 647 -50.83 11.96 2.90
N ILE A 648 -51.06 10.82 2.26
CA ILE A 648 -50.26 10.29 1.16
C ILE A 648 -51.19 9.78 0.06
N GLU A 649 -50.92 10.18 -1.18
CA GLU A 649 -51.66 9.73 -2.36
C GLU A 649 -51.22 8.31 -2.75
N PHE A 650 -51.87 7.29 -2.21
CA PHE A 650 -51.68 5.92 -2.69
C PHE A 650 -52.29 5.78 -4.10
N ASN A 651 -51.51 5.25 -5.05
CA ASN A 651 -51.94 5.05 -6.42
C ASN A 651 -52.29 3.57 -6.70
N PRO A 652 -53.15 3.26 -7.68
CA PRO A 652 -53.53 1.88 -7.99
C PRO A 652 -52.40 0.97 -8.50
N THR A 653 -51.26 1.51 -8.93
CA THR A 653 -50.13 0.70 -9.45
C THR A 653 -49.15 0.26 -8.37
N LEU A 654 -49.35 0.64 -7.11
CA LEU A 654 -48.47 0.23 -6.01
C LEU A 654 -48.58 -1.28 -5.79
N GLN A 655 -47.44 -1.96 -5.78
CA GLN A 655 -47.32 -3.42 -5.67
C GLN A 655 -46.65 -3.86 -4.37
N PHE A 656 -45.95 -2.96 -3.67
CA PHE A 656 -45.15 -3.32 -2.52
C PHE A 656 -45.09 -2.21 -1.47
N ILE A 657 -45.37 -2.55 -0.21
CA ILE A 657 -45.19 -1.72 0.98
C ILE A 657 -44.31 -2.49 1.97
N GLY A 658 -43.07 -2.03 2.13
CA GLY A 658 -42.04 -2.69 2.91
C GLY A 658 -42.21 -2.55 4.42
N ARG A 659 -41.42 -3.34 5.16
CA ARG A 659 -41.45 -3.39 6.62
C ARG A 659 -41.25 -1.99 7.21
N ARG A 660 -42.11 -1.62 8.16
CA ARG A 660 -42.09 -0.30 8.82
C ARG A 660 -42.18 0.91 7.88
N ALA A 661 -42.65 0.75 6.64
CA ALA A 661 -42.70 1.83 5.64
C ALA A 661 -43.32 3.13 6.18
N PHE A 662 -44.37 3.04 7.00
CA PHE A 662 -45.06 4.17 7.65
C PHE A 662 -45.05 4.04 9.18
N TYR A 663 -44.10 3.32 9.77
CA TYR A 663 -44.05 3.14 11.21
C TYR A 663 -44.10 4.47 11.95
N ASN A 664 -44.96 4.59 12.97
CA ASN A 664 -45.10 5.78 13.80
C ASN A 664 -45.54 7.07 13.02
N CYS A 665 -46.26 6.92 11.91
CA CYS A 665 -46.91 8.06 11.22
C CYS A 665 -48.26 8.40 11.89
N LYS A 666 -48.20 9.12 13.01
CA LYS A 666 -49.34 9.30 13.93
C LYS A 666 -50.52 10.10 13.37
N LYS A 667 -50.33 10.92 12.33
CA LYS A 667 -51.38 11.78 11.76
C LYS A 667 -52.03 11.27 10.48
N ILE A 668 -51.58 10.14 9.91
CA ILE A 668 -52.19 9.58 8.71
C ILE A 668 -53.60 9.15 9.05
N THR A 669 -54.59 9.68 8.34
CA THR A 669 -56.02 9.44 8.61
C THR A 669 -56.63 8.38 7.70
N HIS A 670 -56.16 8.25 6.47
CA HIS A 670 -56.70 7.32 5.47
C HIS A 670 -55.57 6.49 4.89
N VAL A 671 -55.78 5.18 4.83
CA VAL A 671 -54.83 4.23 4.22
C VAL A 671 -55.53 3.47 3.11
N TYR A 672 -54.94 3.44 1.92
CA TYR A 672 -55.40 2.63 0.80
C TYR A 672 -54.31 1.65 0.38
N ILE A 673 -54.64 0.36 0.39
CA ILE A 673 -53.79 -0.74 -0.08
C ILE A 673 -54.41 -1.25 -1.40
N PRO A 674 -53.78 -1.01 -2.56
CA PRO A 674 -54.33 -1.45 -3.86
C PRO A 674 -54.36 -2.97 -4.04
N ASN A 675 -55.11 -3.43 -5.05
CA ASN A 675 -55.21 -4.85 -5.38
C ASN A 675 -53.83 -5.48 -5.62
N ASN A 676 -53.64 -6.73 -5.17
CA ASN A 676 -52.40 -7.50 -5.32
C ASN A 676 -51.16 -6.85 -4.67
N THR A 677 -51.33 -5.91 -3.73
CA THR A 677 -50.19 -5.27 -3.04
C THR A 677 -49.60 -6.21 -2.00
N ILE A 678 -48.29 -6.44 -2.08
CA ILE A 678 -47.52 -7.11 -1.04
C ILE A 678 -47.25 -6.11 0.08
N VAL A 679 -47.75 -6.39 1.28
CA VAL A 679 -47.50 -5.60 2.49
C VAL A 679 -46.64 -6.43 3.45
N GLU A 680 -45.58 -5.84 3.99
CA GLU A 680 -44.70 -6.48 4.97
C GLU A 680 -45.06 -6.11 6.43
N GLU A 681 -44.49 -6.85 7.39
CA GLU A 681 -44.77 -6.69 8.81
C GLU A 681 -44.55 -5.25 9.31
N GLU A 682 -45.34 -4.81 10.28
CA GLU A 682 -45.18 -3.50 10.96
C GLU A 682 -45.32 -2.26 10.05
N ALA A 683 -45.79 -2.41 8.80
CA ALA A 683 -45.84 -1.33 7.80
C ALA A 683 -46.52 -0.04 8.30
N PHE A 684 -47.63 -0.14 9.04
CA PHE A 684 -48.39 0.98 9.60
C PHE A 684 -48.50 0.92 11.14
N MET A 685 -47.53 0.27 11.81
CA MET A 685 -47.55 0.15 13.26
C MET A 685 -47.40 1.53 13.94
N ASN A 686 -48.14 1.77 15.01
CA ASN A 686 -48.21 3.04 15.75
C ASN A 686 -48.78 4.23 14.96
N CYS A 687 -49.56 3.98 13.90
CA CYS A 687 -50.27 5.02 13.16
C CYS A 687 -51.62 5.34 13.83
N SER A 688 -51.58 6.00 14.99
CA SER A 688 -52.76 6.24 15.84
C SER A 688 -53.86 7.15 15.26
N GLY A 689 -53.57 7.84 14.17
CA GLY A 689 -54.50 8.78 13.51
C GLY A 689 -55.42 8.13 12.48
N ILE A 690 -55.20 6.85 12.14
CA ILE A 690 -55.94 6.18 11.08
C ILE A 690 -57.42 6.07 11.46
N GLN A 691 -58.28 6.63 10.62
CA GLN A 691 -59.73 6.59 10.74
C GLN A 691 -60.36 5.61 9.76
N GLU A 692 -59.79 5.50 8.55
CA GLU A 692 -60.31 4.66 7.48
C GLU A 692 -59.18 3.84 6.82
N ILE A 693 -59.46 2.57 6.55
CA ILE A 693 -58.57 1.67 5.82
C ILE A 693 -59.35 1.03 4.68
N ILE A 694 -58.83 1.13 3.46
CA ILE A 694 -59.36 0.46 2.27
C ILE A 694 -58.35 -0.58 1.81
N ILE A 695 -58.76 -1.84 1.72
CA ILE A 695 -57.91 -2.96 1.30
C ILE A 695 -58.49 -3.56 0.02
N GLY A 696 -57.70 -3.50 -1.05
CA GLY A 696 -58.02 -4.05 -2.37
C GLY A 696 -57.94 -5.57 -2.43
N GLU A 697 -58.37 -6.12 -3.56
CA GLU A 697 -58.48 -7.56 -3.78
C GLU A 697 -57.13 -8.28 -3.71
N HIS A 698 -57.13 -9.56 -3.34
CA HIS A 698 -55.95 -10.43 -3.33
C HIS A 698 -54.78 -9.90 -2.49
N CYS A 699 -55.07 -9.19 -1.40
CA CYS A 699 -54.06 -8.67 -0.48
C CYS A 699 -53.91 -9.56 0.77
N HIS A 700 -52.70 -9.63 1.30
CA HIS A 700 -52.44 -10.21 2.62
C HIS A 700 -52.02 -9.13 3.60
N ILE A 701 -52.73 -9.01 4.73
CA ILE A 701 -52.38 -8.10 5.81
C ILE A 701 -51.55 -8.85 6.85
N PRO A 702 -50.23 -8.58 6.93
CA PRO A 702 -49.32 -9.37 7.74
C PRO A 702 -49.38 -9.01 9.22
N ARG A 703 -48.60 -9.74 10.00
CA ARG A 703 -48.44 -9.55 11.44
C ARG A 703 -48.07 -8.11 11.79
N ASN A 704 -48.77 -7.58 12.80
CA ASN A 704 -48.57 -6.24 13.36
C ASN A 704 -48.70 -5.08 12.35
N CYS A 705 -49.26 -5.31 11.14
CA CYS A 705 -49.35 -4.30 10.10
C CYS A 705 -49.96 -2.98 10.61
N PHE A 706 -51.10 -3.08 11.32
CA PHE A 706 -51.81 -1.97 11.93
C PHE A 706 -51.81 -2.08 13.46
N ARG A 707 -50.69 -2.50 14.07
CA ARG A 707 -50.63 -2.60 15.54
C ARG A 707 -50.64 -1.20 16.17
N ASN A 708 -51.43 -1.03 17.24
CA ASN A 708 -51.51 0.19 18.03
C ASN A 708 -51.92 1.43 17.20
N CYS A 709 -52.88 1.26 16.29
CA CYS A 709 -53.46 2.34 15.48
C CYS A 709 -54.71 2.98 16.11
N GLY A 710 -55.06 2.62 17.36
CA GLY A 710 -56.18 3.25 18.07
C GLY A 710 -57.55 2.80 17.56
N THR A 711 -58.50 3.73 17.48
CA THR A 711 -59.88 3.47 17.04
C THR A 711 -60.03 3.80 15.55
N ILE A 712 -60.26 2.76 14.75
CA ILE A 712 -60.51 2.86 13.31
C ILE A 712 -62.03 2.86 13.10
N LYS A 713 -62.55 3.94 12.49
CA LYS A 713 -63.99 4.11 12.26
C LYS A 713 -64.52 3.10 11.25
N GLU A 714 -63.78 2.90 10.17
CA GLU A 714 -64.23 2.09 9.06
C GLU A 714 -63.07 1.32 8.41
N VAL A 715 -63.30 0.03 8.14
CA VAL A 715 -62.42 -0.79 7.32
C VAL A 715 -63.22 -1.34 6.15
N ILE A 716 -62.83 -0.97 4.93
CA ILE A 716 -63.43 -1.44 3.68
C ILE A 716 -62.56 -2.58 3.15
N ILE A 717 -63.13 -3.77 3.06
CA ILE A 717 -62.43 -5.01 2.67
C ILE A 717 -63.00 -5.48 1.33
N HIS A 718 -62.15 -5.62 0.32
CA HIS A 718 -62.52 -6.25 -0.96
C HIS A 718 -62.37 -7.78 -0.89
N ASP A 719 -62.78 -8.47 -1.96
CA ASP A 719 -62.73 -9.93 -2.00
C ASP A 719 -61.29 -10.48 -1.96
N TRP A 720 -61.13 -11.72 -1.48
CA TRP A 720 -59.83 -12.40 -1.40
C TRP A 720 -58.76 -11.72 -0.54
N VAL A 721 -59.15 -11.03 0.54
CA VAL A 721 -58.22 -10.45 1.52
C VAL A 721 -57.99 -11.39 2.69
N ASP A 722 -56.72 -11.73 2.95
CA ASP A 722 -56.31 -12.59 4.06
C ASP A 722 -55.64 -11.80 5.18
N PHE A 723 -56.01 -12.08 6.44
CA PHE A 723 -55.41 -11.44 7.61
C PHE A 723 -54.54 -12.40 8.45
N ASP A 724 -53.42 -11.89 8.95
CA ASP A 724 -52.73 -12.50 10.11
C ASP A 724 -53.49 -12.23 11.41
N GLU A 725 -53.43 -13.16 12.37
CA GLU A 725 -54.11 -13.04 13.67
C GLU A 725 -53.70 -11.78 14.46
N LYS A 726 -52.54 -11.20 14.16
CA LYS A 726 -52.00 -10.01 14.82
C LYS A 726 -52.00 -8.77 13.94
N ALA A 727 -52.75 -8.75 12.83
CA ALA A 727 -52.83 -7.60 11.95
C ALA A 727 -53.24 -6.29 12.69
N PHE A 728 -54.23 -6.38 13.60
CA PHE A 728 -54.86 -5.23 14.29
C PHE A 728 -54.70 -5.26 15.82
N VAL A 729 -53.54 -5.74 16.32
CA VAL A 729 -53.30 -5.81 17.78
C VAL A 729 -53.38 -4.42 18.42
N HIS A 730 -54.13 -4.29 19.52
CA HIS A 730 -54.39 -3.02 20.21
C HIS A 730 -55.10 -1.96 19.35
N CYS A 731 -55.99 -2.41 18.46
CA CYS A 731 -56.89 -1.55 17.70
C CYS A 731 -58.35 -1.83 18.04
N THR A 732 -59.22 -0.86 17.80
CA THR A 732 -60.66 -1.01 17.89
C THR A 732 -61.28 -0.65 16.55
N ILE A 733 -61.95 -1.62 15.90
CA ILE A 733 -62.64 -1.39 14.63
C ILE A 733 -64.13 -1.19 14.92
N GLN A 734 -64.72 -0.08 14.46
CA GLN A 734 -66.13 0.25 14.70
C GLN A 734 -67.06 -0.31 13.63
N SER A 735 -66.65 -0.27 12.36
CA SER A 735 -67.44 -0.72 11.21
C SER A 735 -66.56 -1.46 10.21
N ILE A 736 -67.12 -2.51 9.59
CA ILE A 736 -66.55 -3.18 8.43
C ILE A 736 -67.55 -3.10 7.28
N LYS A 737 -67.10 -2.62 6.13
CA LYS A 737 -67.86 -2.58 4.88
C LYS A 737 -67.15 -3.41 3.80
N SER A 738 -67.90 -3.79 2.77
CA SER A 738 -67.38 -4.49 1.61
C SER A 738 -68.21 -4.09 0.39
N PRO A 739 -67.59 -3.92 -0.79
CA PRO A 739 -68.32 -3.78 -2.06
C PRO A 739 -68.99 -5.10 -2.50
N CYS A 740 -68.58 -6.23 -1.91
CA CYS A 740 -69.13 -7.55 -2.14
C CYS A 740 -69.98 -7.99 -0.93
N ASN A 741 -71.13 -8.61 -1.18
CA ASN A 741 -71.97 -9.17 -0.10
C ASN A 741 -71.36 -10.43 0.55
N VAL A 742 -70.36 -11.04 -0.11
CA VAL A 742 -69.64 -12.22 0.36
C VAL A 742 -68.13 -11.95 0.28
N LEU A 743 -67.40 -12.18 1.38
CA LEU A 743 -65.94 -12.13 1.45
C LEU A 743 -65.36 -13.55 1.42
N ASN A 744 -64.53 -13.85 0.40
CA ASN A 744 -63.90 -15.16 0.21
C ASN A 744 -62.53 -15.30 0.87
N GLY A 745 -61.94 -14.19 1.33
CA GLY A 745 -60.68 -14.18 2.05
C GLY A 745 -60.80 -14.68 3.50
N LYS A 746 -59.67 -15.11 4.07
CA LYS A 746 -59.57 -15.59 5.45
C LYS A 746 -59.65 -14.42 6.45
N ILE A 747 -60.75 -14.37 7.20
CA ILE A 747 -61.04 -13.33 8.20
C ILE A 747 -61.08 -13.90 9.63
N PRO A 748 -60.50 -13.21 10.63
CA PRO A 748 -60.65 -13.58 12.05
C PRO A 748 -62.11 -13.51 12.51
N TYR A 749 -62.52 -14.39 13.42
CA TYR A 749 -63.90 -14.46 13.90
C TYR A 749 -64.41 -13.15 14.50
N TRP A 750 -63.61 -12.46 15.33
CA TRP A 750 -64.01 -11.17 15.92
C TRP A 750 -64.30 -10.11 14.85
N MET A 751 -63.61 -10.13 13.70
CA MET A 751 -63.89 -9.24 12.58
C MET A 751 -65.15 -9.68 11.83
N SER A 752 -65.37 -10.98 11.63
CA SER A 752 -66.61 -11.47 10.98
C SER A 752 -67.87 -11.11 11.77
N VAL A 753 -67.78 -11.01 13.11
CA VAL A 753 -68.87 -10.53 13.97
C VAL A 753 -69.19 -9.04 13.74
N ILE A 754 -68.20 -8.22 13.38
CA ILE A 754 -68.42 -6.81 13.00
C ILE A 754 -69.00 -6.74 11.59
N ALA A 755 -68.47 -7.53 10.65
CA ALA A 755 -68.92 -7.57 9.26
C ALA A 755 -70.39 -8.01 9.13
N SER A 756 -70.83 -9.00 9.91
CA SER A 756 -72.20 -9.50 9.87
C SER A 756 -73.26 -8.47 10.29
N LYS A 757 -72.90 -7.48 11.12
CA LYS A 757 -73.79 -6.36 11.47
C LYS A 757 -74.15 -5.50 10.26
N ASN A 758 -73.33 -5.53 9.22
CA ASN A 758 -73.54 -4.85 7.95
C ASN A 758 -73.99 -5.82 6.83
N ASN A 759 -74.55 -6.98 7.17
CA ASN A 759 -75.03 -8.02 6.23
C ASN A 759 -73.95 -8.56 5.27
N ILE A 760 -72.70 -8.62 5.72
CA ILE A 760 -71.60 -9.20 4.94
C ILE A 760 -71.40 -10.65 5.37
N GLU A 761 -71.48 -11.58 4.42
CA GLU A 761 -71.20 -13.00 4.63
C GLU A 761 -69.69 -13.26 4.47
N CYS A 762 -69.10 -14.08 5.35
CA CYS A 762 -67.68 -14.43 5.27
C CYS A 762 -67.53 -15.94 5.10
N SER A 763 -66.93 -16.39 4.00
CA SER A 763 -66.85 -17.83 3.69
C SER A 763 -65.73 -18.55 4.45
N VAL A 764 -64.64 -17.86 4.75
CA VAL A 764 -63.49 -18.41 5.49
C VAL A 764 -63.27 -17.67 6.80
N ILE A 765 -63.89 -18.18 7.87
CA ILE A 765 -63.77 -17.60 9.21
C ILE A 765 -62.77 -18.43 10.05
N GLU A 766 -61.70 -17.77 10.47
CA GLU A 766 -60.65 -18.36 11.32
C GLU A 766 -60.88 -17.98 12.79
N TYR A 767 -60.97 -18.99 13.67
CA TYR A 767 -60.98 -18.77 15.12
C TYR A 767 -59.54 -18.65 15.61
N THR A 768 -59.13 -17.44 15.99
CA THR A 768 -57.74 -17.11 16.36
C THR A 768 -57.50 -17.23 17.86
N ARG A 769 -56.24 -17.09 18.28
CA ARG A 769 -55.91 -17.04 19.71
C ARG A 769 -56.54 -15.83 20.41
N TYR A 770 -56.68 -14.71 19.70
CA TYR A 770 -57.36 -13.52 20.21
C TYR A 770 -58.85 -13.78 20.40
N ASP A 771 -59.49 -14.46 19.44
CA ASP A 771 -60.90 -14.86 19.58
C ASP A 771 -61.13 -15.72 20.81
N ARG A 772 -60.26 -16.69 21.07
CA ARG A 772 -60.34 -17.52 22.28
C ARG A 772 -60.22 -16.69 23.57
N MET A 773 -59.40 -15.64 23.57
CA MET A 773 -59.29 -14.75 24.73
C MET A 773 -60.58 -13.94 24.95
N CYS A 774 -61.28 -13.58 23.88
CA CYS A 774 -62.50 -12.77 23.93
C CYS A 774 -63.77 -13.59 24.17
N TYR A 775 -63.89 -14.77 23.53
CA TYR A 775 -65.10 -15.59 23.47
C TYR A 775 -64.97 -16.94 24.18
N GLY A 776 -63.79 -17.24 24.74
CA GLY A 776 -63.53 -18.46 25.50
C GLY A 776 -63.17 -19.65 24.62
N SER A 777 -63.30 -20.87 25.16
CA SER A 777 -62.87 -22.09 24.48
C SER A 777 -63.96 -22.77 23.63
N ASN A 778 -65.17 -22.20 23.59
CA ASN A 778 -66.28 -22.70 22.78
C ASN A 778 -66.21 -22.07 21.39
N ILE A 779 -65.88 -22.88 20.39
CA ILE A 779 -65.70 -22.40 19.02
C ILE A 779 -67.09 -22.20 18.39
N PRO A 780 -67.39 -21.02 17.84
CA PRO A 780 -68.64 -20.75 17.13
C PRO A 780 -68.82 -21.66 15.91
N ILE A 781 -70.05 -22.10 15.64
CA ILE A 781 -70.39 -23.02 14.53
C ILE A 781 -70.05 -22.49 13.13
N GLN A 782 -69.89 -21.18 13.01
CA GLN A 782 -69.64 -20.45 11.76
C GLN A 782 -68.15 -20.47 11.38
N CYS A 783 -67.26 -20.82 12.31
CA CYS A 783 -65.83 -20.89 12.05
C CYS A 783 -65.52 -22.11 11.19
N SER A 784 -64.76 -21.90 10.10
CA SER A 784 -64.33 -22.97 9.20
C SER A 784 -62.87 -23.37 9.42
N GLN A 785 -62.08 -22.58 10.16
CA GLN A 785 -60.67 -22.85 10.46
C GLN A 785 -60.30 -22.50 11.90
N LEU A 786 -59.28 -23.18 12.45
CA LEU A 786 -58.58 -22.75 13.67
C LEU A 786 -57.22 -22.17 13.31
N GLY A 787 -56.88 -21.02 13.89
CA GLY A 787 -55.55 -20.42 13.74
C GLY A 787 -54.42 -21.19 14.45
N ASN A 788 -53.21 -20.66 14.33
CA ASN A 788 -52.04 -21.24 14.99
C ASN A 788 -52.12 -21.05 16.52
N ARG A 789 -51.72 -22.06 17.30
CA ARG A 789 -51.60 -21.98 18.78
C ARG A 789 -52.86 -21.50 19.52
N VAL A 790 -54.05 -21.63 18.94
CA VAL A 790 -55.31 -21.13 19.51
C VAL A 790 -55.53 -21.71 20.91
N PHE A 791 -55.45 -23.03 21.05
CA PHE A 791 -55.63 -23.73 22.32
C PHE A 791 -54.34 -23.99 23.07
N ASN A 792 -53.20 -23.43 22.63
CA ASN A 792 -51.91 -23.69 23.27
C ASN A 792 -51.99 -23.35 24.77
N SER A 793 -51.52 -24.29 25.60
CA SER A 793 -51.55 -24.22 27.06
C SER A 793 -52.95 -24.00 27.65
N CYS A 794 -54.01 -24.48 26.99
CA CYS A 794 -55.36 -24.40 27.54
C CYS A 794 -55.53 -25.32 28.76
N ASN A 795 -56.45 -24.90 29.65
CA ASN A 795 -56.78 -25.63 30.89
C ASN A 795 -58.08 -26.43 30.77
N ASN A 796 -58.67 -26.48 29.56
CA ASN A 796 -59.90 -27.19 29.28
C ASN A 796 -59.66 -28.71 29.33
N SER A 797 -60.57 -29.47 29.91
CA SER A 797 -60.52 -30.93 29.90
C SER A 797 -61.10 -31.56 28.64
N LEU A 798 -61.98 -30.82 27.95
CA LEU A 798 -62.68 -31.22 26.73
C LEU A 798 -62.70 -30.04 25.76
N ILE A 799 -62.39 -30.29 24.49
CA ILE A 799 -62.58 -29.34 23.38
C ILE A 799 -63.46 -29.99 22.32
N ILE A 800 -64.47 -29.26 21.85
CA ILE A 800 -65.40 -29.71 20.80
C ILE A 800 -65.19 -28.82 19.58
N LEU A 801 -64.74 -29.41 18.47
CA LEU A 801 -64.61 -28.74 17.18
C LEU A 801 -65.94 -28.81 16.42
N PRO A 802 -66.52 -27.68 16.00
CA PRO A 802 -67.71 -27.66 15.15
C PRO A 802 -67.49 -28.43 13.84
N THR A 803 -68.58 -28.96 13.27
CA THR A 803 -68.55 -29.75 12.03
C THR A 803 -68.02 -28.98 10.83
N MET A 804 -68.17 -27.65 10.82
CA MET A 804 -67.69 -26.74 9.77
C MET A 804 -66.17 -26.54 9.75
N ILE A 805 -65.45 -26.92 10.82
CA ILE A 805 -63.99 -26.80 10.85
C ILE A 805 -63.37 -27.79 9.85
N THR A 806 -62.57 -27.28 8.92
CA THR A 806 -61.89 -28.09 7.88
C THR A 806 -60.36 -27.98 7.93
N LYS A 807 -59.83 -27.01 8.70
CA LYS A 807 -58.40 -26.74 8.86
C LYS A 807 -58.04 -26.39 10.30
N ILE A 808 -56.89 -26.89 10.77
CA ILE A 808 -56.33 -26.62 12.10
C ILE A 808 -54.92 -26.05 11.92
N GLY A 809 -54.65 -24.91 12.56
CA GLY A 809 -53.34 -24.27 12.54
C GLY A 809 -52.29 -25.03 13.36
N ALA A 810 -51.03 -24.70 13.11
CA ALA A 810 -49.89 -25.36 13.75
C ALA A 810 -49.91 -25.17 15.27
N GLN A 811 -49.50 -26.22 16.00
CA GLN A 811 -49.34 -26.21 17.46
C GLN A 811 -50.61 -25.79 18.22
N CYS A 812 -51.79 -26.00 17.61
CA CYS A 812 -53.07 -25.54 18.15
C CYS A 812 -53.32 -26.07 19.56
N PHE A 813 -52.99 -27.33 19.86
CA PHE A 813 -53.23 -27.99 21.14
C PHE A 813 -51.97 -28.25 21.97
N ASN A 814 -50.85 -27.58 21.67
CA ASN A 814 -49.61 -27.80 22.41
C ASN A 814 -49.74 -27.44 23.90
N HIS A 815 -48.99 -28.15 24.76
CA HIS A 815 -48.89 -27.88 26.21
C HIS A 815 -50.22 -27.87 27.01
N CYS A 816 -51.30 -28.48 26.50
CA CYS A 816 -52.59 -28.52 27.18
C CYS A 816 -52.64 -29.62 28.27
N LYS A 817 -52.06 -29.36 29.44
CA LYS A 817 -51.85 -30.39 30.50
C LYS A 817 -53.13 -31.05 31.04
N LYS A 818 -54.29 -30.37 30.97
CA LYS A 818 -55.57 -30.89 31.48
C LYS A 818 -56.47 -31.46 30.40
N LEU A 819 -56.12 -31.31 29.13
CA LEU A 819 -56.95 -31.73 28.01
C LEU A 819 -56.96 -33.25 27.93
N LYS A 820 -58.13 -33.86 28.15
CA LYS A 820 -58.33 -35.31 28.13
C LYS A 820 -58.97 -35.77 26.83
N GLU A 821 -59.81 -34.93 26.23
CA GLU A 821 -60.63 -35.33 25.08
C GLU A 821 -60.77 -34.18 24.06
N ILE A 822 -60.62 -34.51 22.78
CA ILE A 822 -60.97 -33.61 21.66
C ILE A 822 -62.00 -34.33 20.81
N ARG A 823 -63.14 -33.67 20.57
CA ARG A 823 -64.16 -34.17 19.66
C ARG A 823 -64.20 -33.37 18.37
N PHE A 824 -64.28 -34.04 17.22
CA PHE A 824 -64.06 -33.38 15.92
C PHE A 824 -64.77 -34.08 14.76
N ASN A 825 -64.86 -33.41 13.62
CA ASN A 825 -65.29 -34.00 12.36
C ASN A 825 -64.21 -34.95 11.83
N LYS A 826 -64.56 -36.21 11.52
CA LYS A 826 -63.62 -37.27 11.06
C LYS A 826 -62.61 -36.84 10.00
N ILE A 827 -62.95 -35.89 9.13
CA ILE A 827 -62.06 -35.31 8.10
C ILE A 827 -60.79 -34.64 8.70
N LEU A 828 -60.80 -34.29 9.99
CA LEU A 828 -59.70 -33.63 10.70
C LEU A 828 -58.77 -34.60 11.44
N GLU A 829 -59.02 -35.91 11.44
CA GLU A 829 -58.32 -36.89 12.29
C GLU A 829 -56.78 -36.79 12.17
N ASP A 830 -56.29 -36.74 10.93
CA ASP A 830 -54.86 -36.66 10.62
C ASP A 830 -54.26 -35.24 10.80
N LYS A 831 -55.11 -34.22 10.98
CA LYS A 831 -54.70 -32.81 11.14
C LYS A 831 -54.56 -32.39 12.60
N ILE A 832 -54.99 -33.22 13.55
CA ILE A 832 -54.92 -32.93 14.99
C ILE A 832 -53.56 -33.39 15.54
N ASP A 833 -52.63 -32.44 15.64
CA ASP A 833 -51.34 -32.60 16.32
C ASP A 833 -51.53 -32.43 17.84
N ALA A 834 -51.74 -33.56 18.53
CA ALA A 834 -51.97 -33.64 19.97
C ALA A 834 -51.30 -34.91 20.56
N PRO A 835 -50.80 -34.88 21.82
CA PRO A 835 -50.17 -36.04 22.46
C PRO A 835 -51.08 -37.29 22.49
N SER A 836 -50.48 -38.48 22.43
CA SER A 836 -51.19 -39.77 22.45
C SER A 836 -52.04 -40.02 23.72
N THR A 837 -51.80 -39.25 24.78
CA THR A 837 -52.56 -39.30 26.04
C THR A 837 -53.94 -38.64 25.95
N ILE A 838 -54.26 -37.95 24.84
CA ILE A 838 -55.53 -37.25 24.63
C ILE A 838 -56.47 -38.12 23.79
N THR A 839 -57.66 -38.43 24.31
CA THR A 839 -58.68 -39.20 23.59
C THR A 839 -59.25 -38.37 22.44
N LYS A 840 -59.13 -38.89 21.21
CA LYS A 840 -59.64 -38.30 19.98
C LYS A 840 -60.96 -38.99 19.62
N VAL A 841 -62.07 -38.25 19.65
CA VAL A 841 -63.42 -38.81 19.41
C VAL A 841 -64.02 -38.15 18.15
N PRO A 842 -64.07 -38.85 17.00
CA PRO A 842 -64.81 -38.35 15.85
C PRO A 842 -66.32 -38.40 16.15
N PHE A 843 -67.05 -37.37 15.72
CA PHE A 843 -68.51 -37.40 15.65
C PHE A 843 -69.00 -37.94 14.32
#